data_AF-A0AAT9LL80-F1
#
_entry.id   AF-A0AAT9LL80-F1
#
_cell.length_a   1.000
_cell.length_b   1.000
_cell.length_c   1.000
_cell.angle_alpha   90.00
_cell.angle_beta   90.00
_cell.angle_gamma   90.00
#
_symmetry.space_group_name_H-M   'P 1'
#
loop_
_entity.id
_entity.type
_entity.pdbx_description
1 polymer ?
#
loop_
_entity_poly.entity_id
_entity_poly.type
_entity_poly.pdbx_seq_one_letter_code
_entity_poly.pdbx_strand_id
1 'polypeptide(L)'
;MTAVLHTATCTVLAAGTQTTVQDLAGRSGLWDVGVPPSGAWDDFSFALANTAVGNPPWAAGLEAVATGPVVRFDRRATVCVTGSAYQATVDGRPLRPGSVAVVNAGSVVDVGPCGGPGLRAYLAIGGGVAVSTVFGSRATFLLGGFGGLDGRALTAGDTIALGREENLAAPVDVTAVLPTLGPMWTVRVLAGPHGAPEHLTDDGALALLATTWTVDHRADRTGVRLVGPRPQWAREDGGEAGLHPSNIHDSAYPIGGIMLSGDTPVVVGPDGPSLGGFVVPYTVIRADRWMFAQARPGDTVRLVLVSPEEADAANAEREALLVNPITAVADAFERSLAGIPAPRSAPPVIRPELLRDHGLLLSRPATADAPMVVVRRAGDHHVLLEAGPPQLDLRVRLWVHLLANALRDRAVGGVREIVEGVRSLLVQVDPLACSLPHLADVLDELAGGVPDPAAVTLDVREVTLPIAFDHPAAHEAMARYARSVRPDAPWCPDNVEFIRRVNALAERADVFDIVRDATYLVVGLGDVYLGAPVAIPIDPRHRLVTTKYDPARTWTPQNAVGIGGVYLCVYGMEGPGGYQLVGRTVPVWRHVPGSEERPWLLRQFDRLRFRPVSVEELAALRADILAGRSTLDTRPATFGLAEISVLEREHGEEIAQFRTAREAAFTAERDRWRA
;
A
#
# COMPACT_ATOMS: atom_id res chain seq x y z
N MET A 1 -4.35 -8.75 -28.86
CA MET A 1 -3.04 -8.16 -29.19
C MET A 1 -3.15 -7.39 -30.50
N THR A 2 -3.38 -6.08 -30.44
CA THR A 2 -3.28 -5.21 -31.62
C THR A 2 -1.80 -4.87 -31.78
N ALA A 3 -1.19 -5.32 -32.89
CA ALA A 3 0.19 -4.98 -33.21
C ALA A 3 0.33 -3.45 -33.34
N VAL A 4 0.94 -2.82 -32.34
CA VAL A 4 1.34 -1.42 -32.44
C VAL A 4 2.55 -1.41 -33.37
N LEU A 5 2.39 -0.89 -34.58
CA LEU A 5 3.51 -0.59 -35.46
C LEU A 5 4.39 0.46 -34.77
N HIS A 6 5.51 0.02 -34.20
CA HIS A 6 6.53 0.87 -33.57
C HIS A 6 7.35 1.55 -34.67
N THR A 7 7.16 2.85 -34.86
CA THR A 7 7.90 3.62 -35.87
C THR A 7 9.02 4.47 -35.29
N ALA A 8 9.20 4.45 -33.96
CA ALA A 8 10.06 5.35 -33.22
C ALA A 8 10.65 4.67 -31.98
N THR A 9 11.95 4.82 -31.77
CA THR A 9 12.66 4.34 -30.59
C THR A 9 13.61 5.39 -30.03
N CYS A 10 13.96 5.22 -28.76
CA CYS A 10 15.13 5.86 -28.17
C CYS A 10 15.96 4.81 -27.43
N THR A 11 17.26 5.05 -27.31
CA THR A 11 18.22 4.15 -26.63
C THR A 11 18.71 4.78 -25.34
N VAL A 12 18.69 4.02 -24.25
CA VAL A 12 19.27 4.40 -22.97
C VAL A 12 20.79 4.25 -23.05
N LEU A 13 21.53 5.34 -23.02
CA LEU A 13 23.00 5.33 -22.97
C LEU A 13 23.50 5.10 -21.54
N ALA A 14 22.83 5.71 -20.57
CA ALA A 14 23.02 5.49 -19.14
C ALA A 14 21.66 5.58 -18.44
N ALA A 15 21.39 4.71 -17.48
CA ALA A 15 20.07 4.63 -16.85
C ALA A 15 19.88 5.56 -15.64
N GLY A 16 20.96 6.17 -15.12
CA GLY A 16 20.91 6.85 -13.83
C GLY A 16 20.90 5.87 -12.64
N THR A 17 20.48 6.32 -11.46
CA THR A 17 20.47 5.49 -10.25
C THR A 17 19.34 4.46 -10.27
N GLN A 18 18.12 4.91 -10.56
CA GLN A 18 16.94 4.08 -10.73
C GLN A 18 15.93 4.85 -11.58
N THR A 19 15.81 4.49 -12.85
CA THR A 19 14.82 5.06 -13.77
C THR A 19 13.82 3.99 -14.18
N THR A 20 12.53 4.31 -14.12
CA THR A 20 11.43 3.39 -14.45
C THR A 20 10.43 4.04 -15.40
N VAL A 21 9.73 3.20 -16.17
CA VAL A 21 8.55 3.65 -16.92
C VAL A 21 7.38 3.77 -15.96
N GLN A 22 6.73 4.92 -15.93
CA GLN A 22 5.54 5.17 -15.11
C GLN A 22 4.42 5.76 -15.97
N ASP A 23 3.18 5.59 -15.53
CA ASP A 23 2.01 6.32 -16.02
C ASP A 23 1.20 6.88 -14.84
N LEU A 24 0.07 7.54 -15.11
CA LEU A 24 -0.84 8.00 -14.04
C LEU A 24 -2.13 7.18 -13.93
N ALA A 25 -2.41 6.33 -14.90
CA ALA A 25 -3.55 5.44 -14.82
C ALA A 25 -3.38 4.48 -13.63
N GLY A 26 -2.16 3.97 -13.44
CA GLY A 26 -1.85 2.97 -12.42
C GLY A 26 -2.67 1.69 -12.58
N ARG A 27 -2.40 0.72 -11.71
CA ARG A 27 -3.20 -0.51 -11.62
C ARG A 27 -4.35 -0.32 -10.63
N SER A 28 -5.53 -0.07 -11.15
CA SER A 28 -6.76 0.02 -10.36
C SER A 28 -7.52 -1.30 -10.31
N GLY A 29 -8.36 -1.45 -9.29
CA GLY A 29 -9.24 -2.60 -9.09
C GLY A 29 -8.55 -3.84 -8.52
N LEU A 30 -7.34 -3.71 -7.98
CA LEU A 30 -6.53 -4.83 -7.49
C LEU A 30 -5.91 -4.60 -6.10
N TRP A 31 -6.30 -3.52 -5.41
CA TRP A 31 -5.84 -3.25 -4.05
C TRP A 31 -6.33 -4.29 -3.03
N ASP A 32 -7.49 -4.90 -3.30
CA ASP A 32 -8.08 -5.99 -2.50
C ASP A 32 -7.26 -7.29 -2.52
N VAL A 33 -6.39 -7.43 -3.53
CA VAL A 33 -5.40 -8.51 -3.64
C VAL A 33 -3.97 -8.01 -3.43
N GLY A 34 -3.78 -6.76 -3.01
CA GLY A 34 -2.47 -6.19 -2.71
C GLY A 34 -1.56 -5.99 -3.93
N VAL A 35 -2.15 -5.72 -5.09
CA VAL A 35 -1.39 -5.17 -6.22
C VAL A 35 -1.45 -3.65 -6.11
N PRO A 36 -0.32 -2.97 -5.90
CA PRO A 36 -0.32 -1.52 -5.81
C PRO A 36 -0.58 -0.86 -7.17
N PRO A 37 -1.16 0.35 -7.18
CA PRO A 37 -1.36 1.09 -8.42
C PRO A 37 -0.04 1.47 -9.08
N SER A 38 1.02 1.69 -8.28
CA SER A 38 2.26 2.29 -8.74
C SER A 38 2.00 3.63 -9.41
N GLY A 39 2.57 3.86 -10.59
CA GLY A 39 2.49 5.12 -11.29
C GLY A 39 3.53 6.11 -10.81
N ALA A 40 3.57 7.28 -11.46
CA ALA A 40 4.49 8.33 -11.10
C ALA A 40 4.16 8.83 -9.69
N TRP A 41 5.18 8.93 -8.82
CA TRP A 41 4.92 9.27 -7.42
C TRP A 41 4.65 10.77 -7.23
N ASP A 42 5.44 11.63 -7.89
CA ASP A 42 5.05 13.04 -8.10
C ASP A 42 4.18 13.08 -9.35
N ASP A 43 2.92 12.70 -9.16
CA ASP A 43 1.92 12.65 -10.20
C ASP A 43 1.64 14.03 -10.83
N PHE A 44 1.88 15.11 -10.08
CA PHE A 44 1.67 16.48 -10.54
C PHE A 44 2.76 16.94 -11.52
N SER A 45 4.04 16.87 -11.13
CA SER A 45 5.15 17.21 -12.02
C SER A 45 5.18 16.32 -13.26
N PHE A 46 4.81 15.05 -13.11
CA PHE A 46 4.72 14.10 -14.21
C PHE A 46 3.61 14.47 -15.21
N ALA A 47 2.40 14.77 -14.71
CA ALA A 47 1.30 15.24 -15.54
C ALA A 47 1.69 16.50 -16.33
N LEU A 48 2.32 17.47 -15.66
CA LEU A 48 2.80 18.71 -16.28
C LEU A 48 3.84 18.44 -17.38
N ALA A 49 4.76 17.50 -17.17
CA ALA A 49 5.75 17.12 -18.18
C ALA A 49 5.07 16.58 -19.45
N ASN A 50 4.11 15.67 -19.29
CA ASN A 50 3.35 15.09 -20.40
C ASN A 50 2.57 16.16 -21.15
N THR A 51 1.82 16.97 -20.41
CA THR A 51 1.04 18.07 -20.96
C THR A 51 1.92 19.07 -21.73
N ALA A 52 3.12 19.36 -21.24
CA ALA A 52 4.06 20.26 -21.92
C ALA A 52 4.43 19.80 -23.33
N VAL A 53 4.62 18.49 -23.55
CA VAL A 53 4.92 17.93 -24.88
C VAL A 53 3.69 17.67 -25.75
N GLY A 54 2.50 18.05 -25.27
CA GLY A 54 1.22 17.83 -25.95
C GLY A 54 0.56 16.48 -25.68
N ASN A 55 1.16 15.65 -24.81
CA ASN A 55 0.55 14.40 -24.40
C ASN A 55 -0.65 14.65 -23.48
N PRO A 56 -1.62 13.72 -23.45
CA PRO A 56 -2.55 13.67 -22.33
C PRO A 56 -1.79 13.39 -21.02
N PRO A 57 -2.26 13.93 -19.88
CA PRO A 57 -1.50 13.95 -18.62
C PRO A 57 -1.15 12.53 -18.11
N TRP A 58 -1.98 11.54 -18.44
CA TRP A 58 -1.79 10.16 -18.03
C TRP A 58 -0.78 9.36 -18.85
N ALA A 59 -0.20 9.94 -19.92
CA ALA A 59 0.68 9.20 -20.83
C ALA A 59 1.93 8.65 -20.11
N ALA A 60 2.42 7.51 -20.57
CA ALA A 60 3.60 6.92 -19.96
C ALA A 60 4.86 7.73 -20.28
N GLY A 61 5.74 7.84 -19.29
CA GLY A 61 6.99 8.59 -19.32
C GLY A 61 8.00 7.96 -18.38
N LEU A 62 9.14 8.62 -18.17
CA LEU A 62 10.19 8.11 -17.30
C LEU A 62 10.19 8.85 -15.96
N GLU A 63 10.19 8.11 -14.86
CA GLU A 63 10.49 8.59 -13.51
C GLU A 63 11.91 8.18 -13.13
N ALA A 64 12.74 9.14 -12.73
CA ALA A 64 14.10 8.91 -12.26
C ALA A 64 14.29 9.39 -10.81
N VAL A 65 15.07 8.61 -10.05
CA VAL A 65 15.40 8.91 -8.65
C VAL A 65 16.88 9.29 -8.53
N ALA A 66 17.18 10.40 -7.86
CA ALA A 66 18.52 10.93 -7.56
C ALA A 66 19.42 11.30 -8.75
N THR A 67 19.50 10.49 -9.80
CA THR A 67 20.20 10.78 -11.05
C THR A 67 19.42 10.18 -12.20
N GLY A 68 19.12 11.01 -13.19
CA GLY A 68 18.31 10.63 -14.35
C GLY A 68 19.08 9.95 -15.47
N PRO A 69 18.35 9.48 -16.49
CA PRO A 69 18.93 8.76 -17.61
C PRO A 69 19.59 9.71 -18.62
N VAL A 70 20.49 9.13 -19.41
CA VAL A 70 20.99 9.69 -20.66
C VAL A 70 20.36 8.91 -21.82
N VAL A 71 19.56 9.57 -22.65
CA VAL A 71 18.74 8.94 -23.68
C VAL A 71 19.06 9.53 -25.05
N ARG A 72 19.39 8.68 -26.02
CA ARG A 72 19.62 9.05 -27.41
C ARG A 72 18.39 8.75 -28.25
N PHE A 73 17.94 9.71 -29.05
CA PHE A 73 16.73 9.57 -29.87
C PHE A 73 17.07 9.12 -31.29
N ASP A 74 16.37 8.12 -31.80
CA ASP A 74 16.61 7.61 -33.17
C ASP A 74 15.89 8.44 -34.24
N ARG A 75 14.97 9.32 -33.81
CA ARG A 75 14.25 10.26 -34.68
C ARG A 75 13.97 11.58 -33.99
N ARG A 76 13.43 12.53 -34.76
CA ARG A 76 12.90 13.79 -34.21
C ARG A 76 11.78 13.51 -33.21
N ALA A 77 11.80 14.20 -32.07
CA ALA A 77 10.77 14.15 -31.03
C ALA A 77 10.72 15.47 -30.24
N THR A 78 9.64 15.69 -29.49
CA THR A 78 9.56 16.71 -28.44
C THR A 78 9.81 16.08 -27.08
N VAL A 79 10.53 16.79 -26.21
CA VAL A 79 10.82 16.34 -24.84
C VAL A 79 10.61 17.47 -23.85
N CYS A 80 10.24 17.11 -22.62
CA CYS A 80 10.19 18.01 -21.47
C CYS A 80 10.68 17.27 -20.23
N VAL A 81 11.43 17.98 -19.39
CA VAL A 81 11.83 17.48 -18.06
C VAL A 81 11.15 18.29 -16.96
N THR A 82 10.78 17.65 -15.86
CA THR A 82 10.20 18.31 -14.67
C THR A 82 10.72 17.67 -13.38
N GLY A 83 10.20 18.10 -12.22
CA GLY A 83 10.72 17.71 -10.91
C GLY A 83 12.12 18.31 -10.67
N SER A 84 13.01 17.53 -10.06
CA SER A 84 14.36 17.97 -9.69
C SER A 84 15.39 17.93 -10.85
N ALA A 85 14.95 17.99 -12.10
CA ALA A 85 15.79 17.89 -13.31
C ALA A 85 16.56 19.19 -13.66
N TYR A 86 17.15 19.88 -12.67
CA TYR A 86 17.75 21.20 -12.85
C TYR A 86 19.03 21.23 -13.69
N GLN A 87 19.67 20.07 -13.88
CA GLN A 87 20.91 19.92 -14.65
C GLN A 87 20.70 19.23 -15.99
N ALA A 88 19.44 19.14 -16.46
CA ALA A 88 19.14 18.50 -17.72
C ALA A 88 19.77 19.25 -18.91
N THR A 89 20.18 18.52 -19.94
CA THR A 89 20.73 19.06 -21.18
C THR A 89 20.22 18.32 -22.42
N VAL A 90 20.23 19.02 -23.55
CA VAL A 90 20.07 18.47 -24.90
C VAL A 90 21.34 18.76 -25.67
N ASP A 91 22.09 17.73 -26.08
CA ASP A 91 23.36 17.86 -26.78
C ASP A 91 24.34 18.82 -26.05
N GLY A 92 24.36 18.74 -24.71
CA GLY A 92 25.19 19.57 -23.82
C GLY A 92 24.65 20.98 -23.57
N ARG A 93 23.53 21.38 -24.17
CA ARG A 93 22.88 22.69 -23.92
C ARG A 93 21.84 22.56 -22.80
N PRO A 94 21.80 23.48 -21.83
CA PRO A 94 20.85 23.41 -20.72
C PRO A 94 19.38 23.32 -21.18
N LEU A 95 18.63 22.40 -20.58
CA LEU A 95 17.19 22.25 -20.71
C LEU A 95 16.54 22.63 -19.37
N ARG A 96 15.79 23.74 -19.36
CA ARG A 96 15.11 24.18 -18.14
C ARG A 96 13.91 23.28 -17.84
N PRO A 97 13.68 22.87 -16.57
CA PRO A 97 12.45 22.17 -16.20
C PRO A 97 11.19 22.91 -16.67
N GLY A 98 10.23 22.18 -17.23
CA GLY A 98 8.97 22.71 -17.75
C GLY A 98 9.04 23.30 -19.16
N SER A 99 10.23 23.49 -19.72
CA SER A 99 10.40 23.95 -21.10
C SER A 99 10.41 22.78 -22.09
N VAL A 100 9.85 23.01 -23.29
CA VAL A 100 9.80 22.01 -24.35
C VAL A 100 11.02 22.17 -25.25
N ALA A 101 11.73 21.08 -25.48
CA ALA A 101 12.79 21.00 -26.48
C ALA A 101 12.40 20.08 -27.63
N VAL A 102 12.85 20.45 -28.83
CA VAL A 102 12.81 19.57 -30.00
C VAL A 102 14.18 18.92 -30.14
N VAL A 103 14.21 17.59 -30.12
CA VAL A 103 15.40 16.79 -30.37
C VAL A 103 15.35 16.25 -31.80
N ASN A 104 16.49 16.19 -32.49
CA ASN A 104 16.57 15.58 -33.81
C ASN A 104 17.03 14.11 -33.70
N ALA A 105 17.01 13.38 -34.81
CA ALA A 105 17.63 12.06 -34.86
C ALA A 105 19.11 12.17 -34.46
N GLY A 106 19.55 11.32 -33.53
CA GLY A 106 20.90 11.31 -32.98
C GLY A 106 21.12 12.21 -31.76
N SER A 107 20.19 13.13 -31.44
CA SER A 107 20.32 14.00 -30.26
C SER A 107 20.26 13.19 -28.96
N VAL A 108 20.96 13.69 -27.95
CA VAL A 108 21.07 13.10 -26.62
C VAL A 108 20.45 14.03 -25.59
N VAL A 109 19.50 13.50 -24.82
CA VAL A 109 18.96 14.13 -23.61
C VAL A 109 19.65 13.52 -22.41
N ASP A 110 20.35 14.34 -21.63
CA ASP A 110 20.90 13.95 -20.33
C ASP A 110 20.07 14.64 -19.25
N VAL A 111 19.37 13.87 -18.41
CA VAL A 111 18.56 14.44 -17.32
C VAL A 111 19.43 14.93 -16.16
N GLY A 112 20.66 14.42 -16.05
CA GLY A 112 21.62 14.80 -15.02
C GLY A 112 21.24 14.35 -13.60
N PRO A 113 22.06 14.72 -12.60
CA PRO A 113 21.72 14.49 -11.20
C PRO A 113 20.60 15.43 -10.74
N CYS A 114 19.75 14.93 -9.85
CA CYS A 114 18.86 15.76 -9.05
C CYS A 114 19.74 16.54 -8.05
N GLY A 115 20.34 17.66 -8.48
CA GLY A 115 21.30 18.43 -7.69
C GLY A 115 20.68 19.55 -6.85
N GLY A 116 19.41 19.87 -7.07
CA GLY A 116 18.65 20.88 -6.33
C GLY A 116 17.66 20.26 -5.34
N PRO A 117 16.71 21.05 -4.80
CA PRO A 117 15.61 20.53 -3.98
C PRO A 117 14.81 19.44 -4.72
N GLY A 118 14.18 18.53 -3.99
CA GLY A 118 13.43 17.42 -4.59
C GLY A 118 14.30 16.22 -4.97
N LEU A 119 13.80 14.99 -4.96
CA LEU A 119 14.56 13.75 -5.19
C LEU A 119 14.32 13.13 -6.58
N ARG A 120 13.22 13.50 -7.26
CA ARG A 120 12.75 12.83 -8.48
C ARG A 120 12.67 13.76 -9.66
N ALA A 121 13.12 13.27 -10.82
CA ALA A 121 13.04 13.93 -12.11
C ALA A 121 12.14 13.12 -13.04
N TYR A 122 11.46 13.80 -13.95
CA TYR A 122 10.59 13.17 -14.94
C TYR A 122 11.00 13.57 -16.35
N LEU A 123 10.97 12.63 -17.29
CA LEU A 123 11.17 12.88 -18.70
C LEU A 123 9.92 12.43 -19.47
N ALA A 124 9.23 13.41 -20.06
CA ALA A 124 8.15 13.19 -20.99
C ALA A 124 8.66 13.31 -22.43
N ILE A 125 8.12 12.47 -23.31
CA ILE A 125 8.45 12.39 -24.73
C ILE A 125 7.14 12.50 -25.50
N GLY A 126 7.09 13.30 -26.56
CA GLY A 126 5.92 13.41 -27.44
C GLY A 126 5.45 12.03 -27.91
N GLY A 127 4.16 11.74 -27.76
CA GLY A 127 3.54 10.45 -28.03
C GLY A 127 3.65 9.42 -26.88
N GLY A 128 4.48 9.70 -25.86
CA GLY A 128 4.67 8.87 -24.68
C GLY A 128 5.52 7.63 -24.91
N VAL A 129 5.74 6.85 -23.85
CA VAL A 129 6.45 5.57 -23.88
C VAL A 129 5.49 4.43 -24.21
N ALA A 130 5.77 3.66 -25.26
CA ALA A 130 4.92 2.60 -25.77
C ALA A 130 5.37 1.20 -25.31
N VAL A 131 5.32 0.95 -24.00
CA VAL A 131 5.45 -0.40 -23.44
C VAL A 131 4.07 -1.09 -23.33
N SER A 132 4.10 -2.41 -23.18
CA SER A 132 2.89 -3.22 -22.96
C SER A 132 2.24 -2.88 -21.63
N THR A 133 0.92 -2.99 -21.56
CA THR A 133 0.17 -2.88 -20.30
C THR A 133 0.21 -4.20 -19.54
N VAL A 134 0.36 -4.11 -18.22
CA VAL A 134 0.21 -5.22 -17.28
C VAL A 134 -0.83 -4.78 -16.25
N PHE A 135 -1.92 -5.55 -16.15
CA PHE A 135 -3.09 -5.22 -15.31
C PHE A 135 -3.65 -3.81 -15.60
N GLY A 136 -3.75 -3.46 -16.87
CA GLY A 136 -4.35 -2.18 -17.31
C GLY A 136 -3.40 -0.98 -17.33
N SER A 137 -2.17 -1.08 -16.82
CA SER A 137 -1.22 0.04 -16.76
C SER A 137 0.19 -0.29 -17.26
N ARG A 138 0.92 0.73 -17.66
CA ARG A 138 2.34 0.72 -18.06
C ARG A 138 3.29 1.00 -16.91
N ALA A 139 2.78 1.34 -15.74
CA ALA A 139 3.59 1.63 -14.57
C ALA A 139 4.47 0.45 -14.15
N THR A 140 5.71 0.70 -13.77
CA THR A 140 6.61 -0.35 -13.26
C THR A 140 6.35 -0.57 -11.77
N PHE A 141 6.09 -1.82 -11.36
CA PHE A 141 6.16 -2.22 -9.96
C PHE A 141 7.43 -3.05 -9.74
N LEU A 142 8.49 -2.40 -9.27
CA LEU A 142 9.83 -3.00 -9.15
C LEU A 142 9.84 -4.23 -8.24
N LEU A 143 9.15 -4.13 -7.11
CA LEU A 143 9.06 -5.19 -6.11
C LEU A 143 8.33 -6.43 -6.63
N GLY A 144 7.29 -6.25 -7.45
CA GLY A 144 6.57 -7.34 -8.09
C GLY A 144 7.21 -7.86 -9.38
N GLY A 145 8.17 -7.13 -9.95
CA GLY A 145 8.86 -7.51 -11.18
C GLY A 145 7.97 -7.48 -12.43
N PHE A 146 7.02 -6.55 -12.52
CA PHE A 146 6.12 -6.44 -13.68
C PHE A 146 5.73 -4.99 -14.03
N GLY A 147 5.18 -4.83 -15.24
CA GLY A 147 4.87 -3.51 -15.83
C GLY A 147 6.11 -2.80 -16.38
N GLY A 148 5.93 -1.64 -16.99
CA GLY A 148 7.04 -0.89 -17.58
C GLY A 148 7.81 -1.65 -18.65
N LEU A 149 9.14 -1.47 -18.67
CA LEU A 149 10.05 -2.26 -19.50
C LEU A 149 10.54 -3.46 -18.69
N ASP A 150 10.01 -4.65 -19.01
CA ASP A 150 10.36 -5.94 -18.39
C ASP A 150 10.24 -6.00 -16.85
N GLY A 151 9.41 -5.15 -16.24
CA GLY A 151 9.19 -5.16 -14.78
C GLY A 151 10.34 -4.63 -13.93
N ARG A 152 11.31 -3.94 -14.55
CA ARG A 152 12.56 -3.52 -13.88
C ARG A 152 12.89 -2.05 -14.14
N ALA A 153 13.90 -1.57 -13.41
CA ALA A 153 14.56 -0.32 -13.76
C ALA A 153 15.30 -0.46 -15.10
N LEU A 154 15.41 0.66 -15.81
CA LEU A 154 16.16 0.75 -17.06
C LEU A 154 17.64 0.44 -16.83
N THR A 155 18.31 -0.03 -17.87
CA THR A 155 19.73 -0.34 -17.94
C THR A 155 20.31 0.25 -19.23
N ALA A 156 21.64 0.47 -19.25
CA ALA A 156 22.31 0.93 -20.46
C ALA A 156 22.15 -0.09 -21.60
N GLY A 157 21.81 0.39 -22.79
CA GLY A 157 21.50 -0.43 -23.96
C GLY A 157 20.02 -0.74 -24.15
N ASP A 158 19.17 -0.47 -23.15
CA ASP A 158 17.71 -0.63 -23.33
C ASP A 158 17.21 0.25 -24.48
N THR A 159 16.34 -0.34 -25.31
CA THR A 159 15.65 0.38 -26.38
C THR A 159 14.19 0.54 -25.99
N ILE A 160 13.72 1.78 -25.95
CA ILE A 160 12.37 2.15 -25.54
C ILE A 160 11.58 2.51 -26.79
N ALA A 161 10.49 1.79 -27.02
CA ALA A 161 9.54 2.15 -28.07
C ALA A 161 8.75 3.40 -27.66
N LEU A 162 8.56 4.31 -28.61
CA LEU A 162 7.76 5.51 -28.42
C LEU A 162 6.36 5.34 -29.02
N GLY A 163 5.41 6.07 -28.47
CA GLY A 163 4.03 6.07 -28.91
C GLY A 163 3.80 6.94 -30.14
N ARG A 164 2.53 7.23 -30.37
CA ARG A 164 2.03 7.93 -31.55
C ARG A 164 1.91 9.42 -31.26
N GLU A 165 2.34 10.24 -32.22
CA GLU A 165 2.29 11.71 -32.13
C GLU A 165 1.03 12.29 -32.80
N GLU A 166 0.16 11.45 -33.39
CA GLU A 166 -1.08 11.94 -33.99
C GLU A 166 -2.06 12.43 -32.90
N ASN A 167 -2.68 13.58 -33.14
CA ASN A 167 -3.67 14.21 -32.25
C ASN A 167 -3.14 14.68 -30.88
N LEU A 168 -1.82 14.88 -30.75
CA LEU A 168 -1.28 15.60 -29.60
C LEU A 168 -1.79 17.04 -29.58
N ALA A 169 -1.95 17.58 -28.36
CA ALA A 169 -2.20 19.01 -28.19
C ALA A 169 -0.95 19.82 -28.58
N ALA A 170 -1.12 21.14 -28.74
CA ALA A 170 0.02 22.01 -28.96
C ALA A 170 0.95 21.98 -27.74
N PRO A 171 2.28 21.84 -27.92
CA PRO A 171 3.21 21.93 -26.81
C PRO A 171 3.12 23.27 -26.09
N VAL A 172 3.31 23.26 -24.77
CA VAL A 172 3.20 24.45 -23.91
C VAL A 172 4.34 24.47 -22.90
N ASP A 173 4.95 25.64 -22.69
CA ASP A 173 5.94 25.84 -21.62
C ASP A 173 5.21 25.96 -20.28
N VAL A 174 5.42 24.98 -19.40
CA VAL A 174 4.74 24.88 -18.09
C VAL A 174 5.61 25.40 -16.95
N THR A 175 6.74 26.05 -17.23
CA THR A 175 7.69 26.54 -16.21
C THR A 175 6.98 27.37 -15.13
N ALA A 176 6.04 28.24 -15.54
CA ALA A 176 5.35 29.17 -14.64
C ALA A 176 4.36 28.50 -13.67
N VAL A 177 3.98 27.25 -13.93
CA VAL A 177 2.98 26.49 -13.15
C VAL A 177 3.58 25.24 -12.49
N LEU A 178 4.90 25.04 -12.60
CA LEU A 178 5.58 23.97 -11.87
C LEU A 178 5.48 24.20 -10.36
N PRO A 179 5.32 23.12 -9.56
CA PRO A 179 5.36 23.25 -8.11
C PRO A 179 6.74 23.72 -7.63
N THR A 180 6.74 24.52 -6.57
CA THR A 180 7.99 24.93 -5.91
C THR A 180 8.53 23.80 -5.05
N LEU A 181 9.79 23.42 -5.25
CA LEU A 181 10.48 22.40 -4.46
C LEU A 181 11.38 23.06 -3.40
N GLY A 182 11.48 22.46 -2.22
CA GLY A 182 12.30 22.96 -1.11
C GLY A 182 12.67 21.85 -0.12
N PRO A 183 13.49 22.16 0.91
CA PRO A 183 13.87 21.20 1.95
C PRO A 183 12.88 21.16 3.13
N MET A 184 11.85 22.02 3.10
CA MET A 184 10.84 22.15 4.15
C MET A 184 9.45 22.01 3.53
N TRP A 185 8.72 21.00 3.97
CA TRP A 185 7.44 20.62 3.42
C TRP A 185 6.33 20.92 4.43
N THR A 186 5.30 21.63 3.99
CA THR A 186 4.07 21.82 4.76
C THR A 186 2.98 21.01 4.05
N VAL A 187 2.58 19.90 4.65
CA VAL A 187 1.74 18.88 4.01
C VAL A 187 0.35 18.88 4.65
N ARG A 188 -0.69 19.05 3.84
CA ARG A 188 -2.07 19.03 4.30
C ARG A 188 -2.57 17.59 4.50
N VAL A 189 -3.24 17.36 5.62
CA VAL A 189 -3.79 16.06 6.02
C VAL A 189 -5.23 16.19 6.49
N LEU A 190 -6.01 15.13 6.32
CA LEU A 190 -7.32 14.95 6.95
C LEU A 190 -7.19 14.02 8.15
N ALA A 191 -8.04 14.25 9.16
CA ALA A 191 -8.15 13.37 10.32
C ALA A 191 -8.75 12.02 9.94
N GLY A 192 -8.24 10.97 10.58
CA GLY A 192 -8.79 9.63 10.50
C GLY A 192 -8.01 8.68 9.58
N PRO A 193 -8.33 7.37 9.68
CA PRO A 193 -9.43 6.83 10.48
C PRO A 193 -9.11 6.64 11.99
N HIS A 194 -7.85 6.46 12.38
CA HIS A 194 -7.50 5.97 13.71
C HIS A 194 -6.85 7.03 14.62
N GLY A 195 -7.08 8.32 14.36
CA GLY A 195 -6.57 9.41 15.19
C GLY A 195 -7.39 9.65 16.46
N ALA A 196 -8.40 8.81 16.68
CA ALA A 196 -9.44 8.94 17.67
C ALA A 196 -9.02 8.44 19.07
N PRO A 197 -9.75 8.82 20.14
CA PRO A 197 -9.36 8.57 21.54
C PRO A 197 -9.21 7.10 21.91
N GLU A 198 -9.79 6.18 21.14
CA GLU A 198 -9.59 4.73 21.28
C GLU A 198 -8.16 4.25 20.99
N HIS A 199 -7.34 5.06 20.30
CA HIS A 199 -5.97 4.71 19.91
C HIS A 199 -4.91 5.68 20.44
N LEU A 200 -5.14 6.98 20.28
CA LEU A 200 -4.20 8.03 20.68
C LEU A 200 -4.84 8.94 21.73
N THR A 201 -4.03 9.48 22.65
CA THR A 201 -4.52 10.56 23.52
C THR A 201 -4.77 11.82 22.69
N ASP A 202 -5.66 12.71 23.15
CA ASP A 202 -5.91 13.98 22.45
C ASP A 202 -4.61 14.80 22.28
N ASP A 203 -3.79 14.85 23.33
CA ASP A 203 -2.46 15.47 23.30
C ASP A 203 -1.52 14.75 22.34
N GLY A 204 -1.60 13.43 22.24
CA GLY A 204 -0.84 12.61 21.31
C GLY A 204 -1.17 12.93 19.86
N ALA A 205 -2.46 13.01 19.52
CA ALA A 205 -2.93 13.40 18.20
C ALA A 205 -2.44 14.82 17.84
N LEU A 206 -2.59 15.78 18.76
CA LEU A 206 -2.09 17.16 18.56
C LEU A 206 -0.57 17.24 18.42
N ALA A 207 0.18 16.44 19.19
CA ALA A 207 1.64 16.40 19.13
C ALA A 207 2.14 15.97 17.74
N LEU A 208 1.44 15.05 17.06
CA LEU A 208 1.80 14.64 15.70
C LEU A 208 1.75 15.81 14.70
N LEU A 209 0.79 16.73 14.86
CA LEU A 209 0.61 17.93 14.04
C LEU A 209 1.58 19.05 14.42
N ALA A 210 1.90 19.20 15.72
CA ALA A 210 2.82 20.20 16.23
C ALA A 210 4.30 19.89 15.90
N THR A 211 4.61 18.62 15.65
CA THR A 211 5.96 18.15 15.39
C THR A 211 6.48 18.56 14.01
N THR A 212 7.74 18.98 13.96
CA THR A 212 8.51 19.02 12.72
C THR A 212 9.26 17.70 12.57
N TRP A 213 8.85 16.90 11.61
CA TRP A 213 9.39 15.57 11.34
C TRP A 213 10.60 15.65 10.41
N THR A 214 11.52 14.70 10.53
CA THR A 214 12.63 14.54 9.58
C THR A 214 12.42 13.31 8.71
N VAL A 215 12.63 13.42 7.41
CA VAL A 215 12.54 12.29 6.48
C VAL A 215 13.72 11.32 6.71
N ASP A 216 13.40 10.05 6.96
CA ASP A 216 14.39 8.99 7.19
C ASP A 216 15.08 8.58 5.87
N HIS A 217 16.32 8.09 5.95
CA HIS A 217 17.09 7.60 4.81
C HIS A 217 16.53 6.32 4.17
N ARG A 218 15.65 5.60 4.87
CA ARG A 218 14.97 4.38 4.39
C ARG A 218 13.67 4.67 3.63
N ALA A 219 13.43 5.91 3.24
CA ALA A 219 12.25 6.29 2.44
C ALA A 219 12.37 5.78 0.99
N ASP A 220 11.31 5.18 0.47
CA ASP A 220 11.21 4.69 -0.91
C ASP A 220 9.76 4.73 -1.41
N ARG A 221 9.49 4.18 -2.61
CA ARG A 221 8.14 4.16 -3.22
C ARG A 221 7.11 3.36 -2.41
N THR A 222 7.53 2.48 -1.50
CA THR A 222 6.62 1.76 -0.59
C THR A 222 6.12 2.67 0.53
N GLY A 223 6.98 3.57 1.01
CA GLY A 223 6.58 4.61 1.94
C GLY A 223 7.71 5.49 2.47
N VAL A 224 7.32 6.66 2.97
CA VAL A 224 8.23 7.63 3.58
C VAL A 224 8.16 7.51 5.09
N ARG A 225 9.26 7.07 5.70
CA ARG A 225 9.39 7.00 7.16
C ARG A 225 9.78 8.37 7.71
N LEU A 226 9.20 8.72 8.85
CA LEU A 226 9.45 9.98 9.53
C LEU A 226 10.13 9.72 10.88
N VAL A 227 11.14 10.52 11.19
CA VAL A 227 11.86 10.54 12.46
C VAL A 227 11.33 11.70 13.29
N GLY A 228 10.97 11.40 14.54
CA GLY A 228 10.44 12.36 15.49
C GLY A 228 10.13 11.72 16.85
N PRO A 229 9.36 12.40 17.71
CA PRO A 229 8.97 11.89 19.02
C PRO A 229 8.05 10.67 18.90
N ARG A 230 8.03 9.84 19.94
CA ARG A 230 7.13 8.70 20.03
C ARG A 230 5.66 9.17 20.15
N PRO A 231 4.71 8.52 19.45
CA PRO A 231 3.29 8.78 19.65
C PRO A 231 2.85 8.53 21.10
N GLN A 232 1.83 9.26 21.55
CA GLN A 232 1.21 9.03 22.86
C GLN A 232 -0.05 8.17 22.68
N TRP A 233 0.00 6.95 23.19
CA TRP A 233 -1.03 5.94 23.04
C TRP A 233 -2.09 6.05 24.15
N ALA A 234 -3.37 5.91 23.79
CA ALA A 234 -4.47 5.85 24.76
C ALA A 234 -4.73 4.43 25.30
N ARG A 235 -4.07 3.43 24.72
CA ARG A 235 -4.19 2.03 25.09
C ARG A 235 -2.83 1.40 25.33
N GLU A 236 -2.83 0.33 26.10
CA GLU A 236 -1.62 -0.34 26.58
C GLU A 236 -1.01 -1.34 25.60
N ASP A 237 -1.83 -1.94 24.73
CA ASP A 237 -1.45 -2.92 23.73
C ASP A 237 -2.54 -3.03 22.63
N GLY A 238 -2.34 -3.94 21.67
CA GLY A 238 -3.28 -4.24 20.59
C GLY A 238 -4.15 -5.47 20.80
N GLY A 239 -4.14 -6.08 21.99
CA GLY A 239 -4.84 -7.34 22.26
C GLY A 239 -4.41 -8.47 21.31
N GLU A 240 -5.38 -9.21 20.78
CA GLU A 240 -5.13 -10.35 19.87
C GLU A 240 -4.49 -9.93 18.52
N ALA A 241 -4.45 -8.64 18.20
CA ALA A 241 -3.78 -8.11 17.01
C ALA A 241 -2.27 -7.89 17.21
N GLY A 242 -1.78 -7.83 18.44
CA GLY A 242 -0.35 -7.71 18.77
C GLY A 242 -0.07 -6.97 20.08
N LEU A 243 1.20 -7.03 20.53
CA LEU A 243 1.64 -6.45 21.81
C LEU A 243 1.78 -4.92 21.77
N HIS A 244 1.98 -4.33 20.59
CA HIS A 244 2.19 -2.89 20.48
C HIS A 244 0.85 -2.14 20.44
N PRO A 245 0.70 -1.00 21.14
CA PRO A 245 -0.50 -0.17 21.08
C PRO A 245 -0.91 0.31 19.68
N SER A 246 -0.03 0.23 18.69
CA SER A 246 -0.37 0.54 17.30
C SER A 246 -1.04 -0.62 16.55
N ASN A 247 -1.01 -1.85 17.08
CA ASN A 247 -1.48 -3.04 16.37
C ASN A 247 -3.00 -3.17 16.33
N ILE A 248 -3.60 -3.10 15.15
CA ILE A 248 -5.04 -3.34 14.95
C ILE A 248 -5.29 -4.64 14.20
N HIS A 249 -6.51 -5.17 14.29
CA HIS A 249 -6.95 -6.24 13.41
C HIS A 249 -6.78 -5.77 11.96
N ASP A 250 -6.15 -6.59 11.14
CA ASP A 250 -5.60 -6.17 9.86
C ASP A 250 -6.69 -5.55 8.97
N SER A 251 -6.40 -4.34 8.48
CA SER A 251 -7.29 -3.45 7.76
C SER A 251 -6.56 -2.84 6.57
N ALA A 252 -7.30 -2.45 5.54
CA ALA A 252 -6.70 -1.81 4.38
C ALA A 252 -6.26 -0.37 4.66
N TYR A 253 -5.17 0.04 4.04
CA TYR A 253 -4.61 1.36 4.08
C TYR A 253 -5.03 2.18 2.86
N PRO A 254 -5.43 3.45 3.04
CA PRO A 254 -5.47 4.38 1.94
C PRO A 254 -4.04 4.77 1.54
N ILE A 255 -3.80 4.98 0.26
CA ILE A 255 -2.55 5.60 -0.20
C ILE A 255 -2.41 6.98 0.43
N GLY A 256 -1.20 7.36 0.84
CA GLY A 256 -0.98 8.59 1.62
C GLY A 256 -1.48 8.52 3.07
N GLY A 257 -2.03 7.38 3.53
CA GLY A 257 -2.26 7.12 4.94
C GLY A 257 -0.95 7.16 5.71
N ILE A 258 -0.92 7.85 6.85
CA ILE A 258 0.24 7.91 7.74
C ILE A 258 0.08 6.78 8.75
N MET A 259 0.65 5.62 8.44
CA MET A 259 0.64 4.44 9.30
C MET A 259 1.61 4.60 10.47
N LEU A 260 1.23 4.20 11.68
CA LEU A 260 2.15 4.10 12.83
C LEU A 260 2.65 2.65 12.98
N SER A 261 3.73 2.31 12.27
CA SER A 261 4.39 1.00 12.37
C SER A 261 5.21 0.95 13.65
N GLY A 262 4.64 0.35 14.70
CA GLY A 262 5.15 0.57 16.06
C GLY A 262 5.01 2.04 16.43
N ASP A 263 6.10 2.66 16.88
CA ASP A 263 6.19 4.10 17.15
C ASP A 263 6.64 4.94 15.94
N THR A 264 6.89 4.33 14.78
CA THR A 264 7.42 5.02 13.60
C THR A 264 6.31 5.40 12.62
N PRO A 265 6.09 6.69 12.31
CA PRO A 265 5.18 7.10 11.25
C PRO A 265 5.75 6.77 9.86
N VAL A 266 4.92 6.19 9.02
CA VAL A 266 5.24 5.81 7.64
C VAL A 266 4.10 6.23 6.72
N VAL A 267 4.37 7.13 5.79
CA VAL A 267 3.41 7.54 4.76
C VAL A 267 3.35 6.46 3.68
N VAL A 268 2.18 5.87 3.46
CA VAL A 268 1.98 4.83 2.44
C VAL A 268 2.16 5.42 1.04
N GLY A 269 3.14 4.90 0.29
CA GLY A 269 3.45 5.33 -1.07
C GLY A 269 2.63 4.62 -2.16
N PRO A 270 2.86 4.93 -3.45
CA PRO A 270 2.14 4.32 -4.57
C PRO A 270 2.48 2.84 -4.78
N ASP A 271 3.63 2.38 -4.28
CA ASP A 271 4.04 0.97 -4.25
C ASP A 271 3.89 0.38 -2.83
N GLY A 272 3.12 1.06 -1.98
CA GLY A 272 2.95 0.72 -0.57
C GLY A 272 2.00 -0.46 -0.32
N PRO A 273 1.94 -0.93 0.93
CA PRO A 273 1.14 -2.09 1.31
C PRO A 273 -0.35 -1.78 1.26
N SER A 274 -1.18 -2.75 0.86
CA SER A 274 -2.63 -2.60 0.89
C SER A 274 -3.22 -2.92 2.25
N LEU A 275 -3.10 -4.16 2.71
CA LEU A 275 -3.63 -4.63 3.98
C LEU A 275 -2.51 -4.72 5.01
N GLY A 276 -2.77 -4.26 6.23
CA GLY A 276 -1.89 -4.47 7.39
C GLY A 276 -2.56 -4.09 8.70
N GLY A 277 -1.90 -4.36 9.83
CA GLY A 277 -2.52 -4.16 11.14
C GLY A 277 -1.81 -3.12 12.01
N PHE A 278 -1.81 -1.88 11.54
CA PHE A 278 -1.31 -0.71 12.25
C PHE A 278 -2.30 0.46 12.12
N VAL A 279 -2.39 1.31 13.14
CA VAL A 279 -3.26 2.50 13.09
C VAL A 279 -2.80 3.52 12.04
N VAL A 280 -3.74 4.35 11.59
CA VAL A 280 -3.55 5.44 10.62
C VAL A 280 -4.26 6.69 11.15
N PRO A 281 -3.58 7.58 11.91
CA PRO A 281 -4.21 8.76 12.49
C PRO A 281 -4.63 9.83 11.48
N TYR A 282 -3.88 9.96 10.40
CA TYR A 282 -4.05 11.00 9.39
C TYR A 282 -3.83 10.45 7.99
N THR A 283 -4.48 11.06 7.01
CA THR A 283 -4.27 10.75 5.59
C THR A 283 -3.93 12.02 4.82
N VAL A 284 -2.85 11.97 4.04
CA VAL A 284 -2.40 13.08 3.18
C VAL A 284 -3.42 13.31 2.07
N ILE A 285 -3.85 14.56 1.87
CA ILE A 285 -4.79 14.90 0.80
C ILE A 285 -4.15 14.60 -0.55
N ARG A 286 -4.94 14.21 -1.55
CA ARG A 286 -4.44 13.81 -2.87
C ARG A 286 -3.60 14.92 -3.52
N ALA A 287 -3.99 16.18 -3.35
CA ALA A 287 -3.27 17.33 -3.88
C ALA A 287 -1.82 17.50 -3.36
N ASP A 288 -1.48 16.95 -2.19
CA ASP A 288 -0.17 17.13 -1.54
C ASP A 288 0.71 15.87 -1.54
N ARG A 289 0.19 14.71 -1.98
CA ARG A 289 0.93 13.43 -1.99
C ARG A 289 2.26 13.51 -2.73
N TRP A 290 2.29 14.29 -3.82
CA TRP A 290 3.47 14.49 -4.65
C TRP A 290 4.67 15.06 -3.88
N MET A 291 4.44 15.79 -2.79
CA MET A 291 5.51 16.38 -1.97
C MET A 291 6.42 15.30 -1.39
N PHE A 292 5.85 14.16 -0.96
CA PHE A 292 6.62 13.03 -0.43
C PHE A 292 7.45 12.31 -1.49
N ALA A 293 7.05 12.39 -2.76
CA ALA A 293 7.86 11.90 -3.87
C ALA A 293 9.11 12.76 -4.09
N GLN A 294 9.07 14.04 -3.72
CA GLN A 294 10.20 14.95 -3.82
C GLN A 294 11.02 15.03 -2.53
N ALA A 295 10.45 14.69 -1.38
CA ALA A 295 11.15 14.75 -0.10
C ALA A 295 12.43 13.89 -0.09
N ARG A 296 13.52 14.48 0.39
CA ARG A 296 14.84 13.84 0.54
C ARG A 296 15.06 13.39 1.99
N PRO A 297 15.88 12.35 2.22
CA PRO A 297 16.42 12.10 3.55
C PRO A 297 17.03 13.38 4.15
N GLY A 298 16.62 13.71 5.38
CA GLY A 298 17.02 14.93 6.07
C GLY A 298 16.12 16.15 5.85
N ASP A 299 15.24 16.14 4.84
CA ASP A 299 14.22 17.19 4.70
C ASP A 299 13.27 17.19 5.90
N THR A 300 12.63 18.33 6.13
CA THR A 300 11.66 18.49 7.22
C THR A 300 10.24 18.53 6.72
N VAL A 301 9.32 17.92 7.46
CA VAL A 301 7.89 17.85 7.15
C VAL A 301 7.09 18.32 8.35
N ARG A 302 6.12 19.21 8.12
CA ARG A 302 5.11 19.60 9.11
C ARG A 302 3.73 19.30 8.55
N LEU A 303 2.94 18.59 9.35
CA LEU A 303 1.57 18.21 8.99
C LEU A 303 0.60 19.34 9.33
N VAL A 304 -0.37 19.58 8.45
CA VAL A 304 -1.39 20.63 8.63
C VAL A 304 -2.76 20.02 8.46
N LEU A 305 -3.52 20.01 9.54
CA LEU A 305 -4.89 19.55 9.49
C LEU A 305 -5.76 20.52 8.68
N VAL A 306 -6.49 20.00 7.69
CA VAL A 306 -7.41 20.75 6.84
C VAL A 306 -8.84 20.24 6.94
N SER A 307 -9.80 21.07 6.55
CA SER A 307 -11.19 20.63 6.41
C SER A 307 -11.37 19.85 5.10
N PRO A 308 -12.42 19.02 4.98
CA PRO A 308 -12.78 18.38 3.72
C PRO A 308 -12.92 19.37 2.55
N GLU A 309 -13.54 20.52 2.79
CA GLU A 309 -13.78 21.56 1.78
C GLU A 309 -12.47 22.17 1.28
N GLU A 310 -11.49 22.36 2.18
CA GLU A 310 -10.14 22.83 1.81
C GLU A 310 -9.38 21.77 1.00
N ALA A 311 -9.55 20.49 1.33
CA ALA A 311 -8.98 19.39 0.56
C ALA A 311 -9.60 19.32 -0.85
N ASP A 312 -10.93 19.44 -0.95
CA ASP A 312 -11.66 19.46 -2.22
C ASP A 312 -11.27 20.66 -3.08
N ALA A 313 -11.16 21.85 -2.49
CA ALA A 313 -10.71 23.05 -3.18
C ALA A 313 -9.28 22.90 -3.72
N ALA A 314 -8.37 22.32 -2.94
CA ALA A 314 -6.99 22.04 -3.37
C ALA A 314 -6.93 21.03 -4.52
N ASN A 315 -7.78 20.01 -4.48
CA ASN A 315 -7.89 19.03 -5.55
C ASN A 315 -8.45 19.65 -6.83
N ALA A 316 -9.51 20.47 -6.72
CA ALA A 316 -10.13 21.15 -7.85
C ALA A 316 -9.19 22.17 -8.50
N GLU A 317 -8.42 22.93 -7.72
CA GLU A 317 -7.40 23.85 -8.24
C GLU A 317 -6.36 23.11 -9.09
N ARG A 318 -5.86 21.98 -8.56
CA ARG A 318 -4.89 21.14 -9.26
C ARG A 318 -5.47 20.52 -10.53
N GLU A 319 -6.70 20.02 -10.49
CA GLU A 319 -7.38 19.44 -11.65
C GLU A 319 -7.64 20.49 -12.74
N ALA A 320 -8.14 21.67 -12.39
CA ALA A 320 -8.39 22.76 -13.33
C ALA A 320 -7.12 23.14 -14.09
N LEU A 321 -5.98 23.19 -13.38
CA LEU A 321 -4.67 23.43 -13.96
C LEU A 321 -4.28 22.36 -15.00
N LEU A 322 -4.49 21.07 -14.67
CA LEU A 322 -4.14 19.96 -15.56
C LEU A 322 -5.09 19.83 -16.77
N VAL A 323 -6.36 20.20 -16.62
CA VAL A 323 -7.36 20.20 -17.70
C VAL A 323 -7.08 21.30 -18.73
N ASN A 324 -6.69 22.49 -18.28
CA ASN A 324 -6.37 23.61 -19.16
C ASN A 324 -5.05 24.31 -18.77
N PRO A 325 -3.91 23.67 -19.08
CA PRO A 325 -2.57 24.17 -18.75
C PRO A 325 -2.26 25.52 -19.43
N ILE A 326 -2.79 25.75 -20.63
CA ILE A 326 -2.53 26.97 -21.41
C ILE A 326 -3.12 28.18 -20.70
N THR A 327 -4.37 28.07 -20.25
CA THR A 327 -5.00 29.13 -19.46
C THR A 327 -4.26 29.33 -18.13
N ALA A 328 -3.90 28.27 -17.42
CA ALA A 328 -3.17 28.39 -16.16
C ALA A 328 -1.80 29.10 -16.33
N VAL A 329 -1.07 28.79 -17.40
CA VAL A 329 0.19 29.45 -17.75
C VAL A 329 -0.03 30.92 -18.11
N ALA A 330 -1.08 31.23 -18.89
CA ALA A 330 -1.45 32.61 -19.22
C ALA A 330 -1.78 33.42 -17.95
N ASP A 331 -2.59 32.88 -17.04
CA ASP A 331 -2.95 33.53 -15.77
C ASP A 331 -1.71 33.74 -14.87
N ALA A 332 -0.77 32.80 -14.87
CA ALA A 332 0.48 32.93 -14.13
C ALA A 332 1.35 34.07 -14.71
N PHE A 333 1.42 34.16 -16.04
CA PHE A 333 2.13 35.23 -16.73
C PHE A 333 1.50 36.60 -16.47
N GLU A 334 0.17 36.72 -16.56
CA GLU A 334 -0.55 37.97 -16.27
C GLU A 334 -0.35 38.43 -14.83
N ARG A 335 -0.42 37.51 -13.86
CA ARG A 335 -0.13 37.80 -12.44
C ARG A 335 1.31 38.29 -12.24
N SER A 336 2.27 37.64 -12.90
CA SER A 336 3.68 38.06 -12.86
C SER A 336 3.88 39.46 -13.44
N LEU A 337 3.21 39.78 -14.56
CA LEU A 337 3.27 41.12 -15.16
C LEU A 337 2.62 42.18 -14.26
N ALA A 338 1.53 41.83 -13.59
CA ALA A 338 0.85 42.71 -12.64
C ALA A 338 1.62 42.89 -11.31
N GLY A 339 2.76 42.20 -11.12
CA GLY A 339 3.51 42.22 -9.87
C GLY A 339 2.75 41.62 -8.69
N ILE A 340 1.72 40.81 -8.97
CA ILE A 340 0.92 40.12 -7.95
C ILE A 340 1.77 38.93 -7.49
N PRO A 341 2.28 38.93 -6.24
CA PRO A 341 3.05 37.80 -5.76
C PRO A 341 2.17 36.55 -5.75
N ALA A 342 2.79 35.40 -6.01
CA ALA A 342 2.13 34.13 -5.77
C ALA A 342 1.59 34.10 -4.33
N PRO A 343 0.39 33.54 -4.09
CA PRO A 343 -0.16 33.45 -2.75
C PRO A 343 0.86 32.76 -1.84
N ARG A 344 1.32 33.47 -0.81
CA ARG A 344 2.15 32.84 0.22
C ARG A 344 1.26 31.96 1.06
N SER A 345 1.62 30.70 1.21
CA SER A 345 0.97 29.84 2.21
C SER A 345 1.11 30.51 3.57
N ALA A 346 0.00 30.77 4.23
CA ALA A 346 0.01 31.22 5.61
C ALA A 346 0.81 30.21 6.46
N PRO A 347 1.51 30.67 7.52
CA PRO A 347 2.09 29.73 8.47
C PRO A 347 0.97 28.81 8.97
N PRO A 348 1.19 27.50 9.04
CA PRO A 348 0.13 26.60 9.42
C PRO A 348 -0.24 26.82 10.87
N VAL A 349 -1.54 26.87 11.06
CA VAL A 349 -2.18 27.03 12.34
C VAL A 349 -2.70 25.65 12.74
N ILE A 350 -2.37 25.22 13.95
CA ILE A 350 -2.97 24.01 14.52
C ILE A 350 -4.45 24.34 14.75
N ARG A 351 -5.33 23.49 14.23
CA ARG A 351 -6.79 23.63 14.30
C ARG A 351 -7.41 22.43 15.03
N PRO A 352 -7.31 22.37 16.38
CA PRO A 352 -7.83 21.25 17.16
C PRO A 352 -9.33 21.01 16.94
N GLU A 353 -10.08 22.05 16.58
CA GLU A 353 -11.51 21.97 16.28
C GLU A 353 -11.85 21.00 15.14
N LEU A 354 -10.92 20.75 14.22
CA LEU A 354 -11.05 19.80 13.12
C LEU A 354 -10.78 18.34 13.54
N LEU A 355 -10.28 18.12 14.77
CA LEU A 355 -10.13 16.78 15.33
C LEU A 355 -11.37 16.27 16.05
N ARG A 356 -12.35 17.13 16.39
CA ARG A 356 -13.46 16.79 17.30
C ARG A 356 -14.15 15.46 17.02
N ASP A 357 -14.39 15.16 15.74
CA ASP A 357 -15.07 13.93 15.32
C ASP A 357 -14.12 12.90 14.71
N HIS A 358 -12.82 13.20 14.60
CA HIS A 358 -11.79 12.35 14.00
C HIS A 358 -12.22 11.74 12.65
N GLY A 359 -12.87 12.56 11.82
CA GLY A 359 -13.38 12.16 10.51
C GLY A 359 -14.61 11.25 10.53
N LEU A 360 -15.34 11.13 11.65
CA LEU A 360 -16.59 10.36 11.74
C LEU A 360 -17.62 10.86 10.72
N LEU A 361 -18.20 9.94 9.97
CA LEU A 361 -19.30 10.18 9.03
C LEU A 361 -20.59 9.53 9.53
N LEU A 362 -20.48 8.34 10.11
CA LEU A 362 -21.62 7.55 10.59
C LEU A 362 -21.19 6.73 11.81
N SER A 363 -22.08 6.65 12.80
CA SER A 363 -21.99 5.69 13.90
C SER A 363 -23.34 5.03 14.09
N ARG A 364 -23.38 3.70 13.98
CA ARG A 364 -24.57 2.87 14.13
C ARG A 364 -24.36 1.90 15.28
N PRO A 365 -25.22 1.89 16.31
CA PRO A 365 -25.12 0.94 17.41
C PRO A 365 -25.41 -0.49 16.94
N ALA A 366 -24.92 -1.47 17.68
CA ALA A 366 -25.25 -2.88 17.42
C ALA A 366 -26.76 -3.12 17.58
N THR A 367 -27.31 -3.99 16.75
CA THR A 367 -28.67 -4.54 16.89
C THR A 367 -28.58 -6.05 17.17
N ALA A 368 -29.72 -6.74 17.27
CA ALA A 368 -29.73 -8.19 17.41
C ALA A 368 -29.08 -8.90 16.21
N ASP A 369 -29.23 -8.33 15.01
CA ASP A 369 -28.90 -8.97 13.74
C ASP A 369 -27.69 -8.33 13.04
N ALA A 370 -27.18 -7.20 13.53
CA ALA A 370 -26.05 -6.49 12.93
C ALA A 370 -25.08 -5.97 14.01
N PRO A 371 -23.76 -6.02 13.74
CA PRO A 371 -22.77 -5.45 14.64
C PRO A 371 -22.89 -3.93 14.69
N MET A 372 -22.26 -3.33 15.70
CA MET A 372 -21.99 -1.89 15.68
C MET A 372 -21.17 -1.55 14.44
N VAL A 373 -21.44 -0.40 13.81
CA VAL A 373 -20.71 0.07 12.64
C VAL A 373 -20.25 1.51 12.88
N VAL A 374 -18.97 1.77 12.60
CA VAL A 374 -18.39 3.12 12.60
C VAL A 374 -17.79 3.38 11.23
N VAL A 375 -18.17 4.48 10.59
CA VAL A 375 -17.61 4.90 9.31
C VAL A 375 -16.86 6.20 9.50
N ARG A 376 -15.57 6.20 9.17
CA ARG A 376 -14.68 7.36 9.25
C ARG A 376 -14.07 7.66 7.88
N ARG A 377 -13.69 8.91 7.67
CA ARG A 377 -12.83 9.31 6.55
C ARG A 377 -11.48 8.60 6.65
N ALA A 378 -10.98 8.17 5.50
CA ALA A 378 -9.64 7.62 5.32
C ALA A 378 -8.92 8.42 4.20
N GLY A 379 -8.93 9.74 4.35
CA GLY A 379 -8.51 10.70 3.32
C GLY A 379 -9.70 11.39 2.64
N ASP A 380 -9.43 12.02 1.49
CA ASP A 380 -10.39 12.80 0.69
C ASP A 380 -11.18 11.96 -0.33
N HIS A 381 -10.84 10.68 -0.50
CA HIS A 381 -11.51 9.78 -1.46
C HIS A 381 -11.66 8.34 -0.95
N HIS A 382 -11.51 8.12 0.36
CA HIS A 382 -11.84 6.83 0.97
C HIS A 382 -12.66 7.01 2.24
N VAL A 383 -13.53 6.05 2.48
CA VAL A 383 -14.09 5.77 3.81
C VAL A 383 -13.55 4.46 4.33
N LEU A 384 -13.32 4.38 5.63
CA LEU A 384 -13.11 3.12 6.34
C LEU A 384 -14.33 2.87 7.22
N LEU A 385 -14.99 1.74 6.97
CA LEU A 385 -16.01 1.17 7.84
C LEU A 385 -15.35 0.15 8.77
N GLU A 386 -15.63 0.23 10.06
CA GLU A 386 -15.23 -0.76 11.06
C GLU A 386 -16.47 -1.35 11.76
N ALA A 387 -16.52 -2.67 11.88
CA ALA A 387 -17.65 -3.40 12.42
C ALA A 387 -17.32 -4.13 13.74
N GLY A 388 -18.25 -4.11 14.69
CA GLY A 388 -18.14 -4.80 15.98
C GLY A 388 -17.09 -4.19 16.93
N PRO A 389 -16.81 -4.82 18.07
CA PRO A 389 -15.68 -4.46 18.93
C PRO A 389 -14.33 -4.79 18.27
N PRO A 390 -13.19 -4.25 18.76
CA PRO A 390 -11.85 -4.56 18.26
C PRO A 390 -11.41 -5.96 18.75
N GLN A 391 -12.08 -6.99 18.27
CA GLN A 391 -11.84 -8.40 18.58
C GLN A 391 -11.97 -9.23 17.30
N LEU A 392 -11.34 -10.41 17.29
CA LEU A 392 -11.50 -11.35 16.19
C LEU A 392 -12.85 -12.08 16.32
N ASP A 393 -13.80 -11.72 15.45
CA ASP A 393 -15.11 -12.38 15.35
C ASP A 393 -15.40 -12.79 13.90
N LEU A 394 -15.49 -14.11 13.66
CA LEU A 394 -15.80 -14.65 12.33
C LEU A 394 -17.22 -14.32 11.88
N ARG A 395 -18.15 -14.06 12.80
CA ARG A 395 -19.48 -13.56 12.48
C ARG A 395 -19.40 -12.17 11.88
N VAL A 396 -18.64 -11.27 12.52
CA VAL A 396 -18.39 -9.92 12.01
C VAL A 396 -17.65 -9.99 10.67
N ARG A 397 -16.65 -10.86 10.54
CA ARG A 397 -15.94 -11.01 9.26
C ARG A 397 -16.86 -11.43 8.12
N LEU A 398 -17.71 -12.43 8.35
CA LEU A 398 -18.68 -12.89 7.36
C LEU A 398 -19.72 -11.79 7.07
N TRP A 399 -20.16 -11.05 8.08
CA TRP A 399 -21.03 -9.88 7.90
C TRP A 399 -20.40 -8.81 7.00
N VAL A 400 -19.12 -8.47 7.21
CA VAL A 400 -18.37 -7.53 6.36
C VAL A 400 -18.30 -8.04 4.92
N HIS A 401 -18.12 -9.34 4.71
CA HIS A 401 -18.12 -9.94 3.37
C HIS A 401 -19.46 -9.76 2.67
N LEU A 402 -20.56 -10.04 3.39
CA LEU A 402 -21.91 -9.88 2.87
C LEU A 402 -22.23 -8.42 2.55
N LEU A 403 -21.82 -7.48 3.40
CA LEU A 403 -21.93 -6.05 3.13
C LEU A 403 -21.14 -5.64 1.89
N ALA A 404 -19.90 -6.11 1.75
CA ALA A 404 -19.05 -5.83 0.60
C ALA A 404 -19.68 -6.32 -0.70
N ASN A 405 -20.28 -7.52 -0.68
CA ASN A 405 -21.00 -8.06 -1.83
C ASN A 405 -22.27 -7.24 -2.13
N ALA A 406 -23.04 -6.86 -1.11
CA ALA A 406 -24.21 -6.01 -1.29
C ALA A 406 -23.85 -4.64 -1.92
N LEU A 407 -22.69 -4.06 -1.53
CA LEU A 407 -22.18 -2.83 -2.14
C LEU A 407 -21.76 -3.03 -3.60
N ARG A 408 -21.08 -4.14 -3.91
CA ARG A 408 -20.73 -4.52 -5.29
C ARG A 408 -21.98 -4.68 -6.15
N ASP A 409 -23.00 -5.37 -5.65
CA ASP A 409 -24.26 -5.63 -6.35
C ASP A 409 -25.09 -4.35 -6.55
N ARG A 410 -25.02 -3.41 -5.60
CA ARG A 410 -25.67 -2.10 -5.70
C ARG A 410 -25.09 -1.24 -6.83
N ALA A 411 -23.84 -1.49 -7.24
CA ALA A 411 -23.14 -0.81 -8.33
C ALA A 411 -23.21 0.74 -8.23
N VAL A 412 -22.91 1.26 -7.04
CA VAL A 412 -22.93 2.71 -6.77
C VAL A 412 -21.96 3.44 -7.70
N GLY A 413 -22.48 4.40 -8.47
CA GLY A 413 -21.66 5.22 -9.37
C GLY A 413 -20.55 5.93 -8.61
N GLY A 414 -19.33 5.88 -9.14
CA GLY A 414 -18.15 6.50 -8.53
C GLY A 414 -17.38 5.62 -7.55
N VAL A 415 -17.92 4.50 -7.05
CA VAL A 415 -17.11 3.52 -6.29
C VAL A 415 -16.07 2.88 -7.21
N ARG A 416 -14.80 2.93 -6.82
CA ARG A 416 -13.65 2.46 -7.60
C ARG A 416 -13.09 1.14 -7.08
N GLU A 417 -12.93 1.04 -5.76
CA GLU A 417 -12.36 -0.14 -5.12
C GLU A 417 -13.07 -0.43 -3.80
N ILE A 418 -13.16 -1.71 -3.46
CA ILE A 418 -13.74 -2.22 -2.22
C ILE A 418 -12.76 -3.25 -1.66
N VAL A 419 -12.14 -2.94 -0.53
CA VAL A 419 -11.15 -3.80 0.11
C VAL A 419 -11.65 -4.25 1.48
N GLU A 420 -11.77 -5.57 1.63
CA GLU A 420 -12.20 -6.22 2.86
C GLU A 420 -11.00 -6.47 3.77
N GLY A 421 -11.07 -5.95 5.00
CA GLY A 421 -10.19 -6.32 6.11
C GLY A 421 -10.83 -7.39 7.00
N VAL A 422 -10.23 -7.63 8.17
CA VAL A 422 -10.74 -8.63 9.12
C VAL A 422 -12.10 -8.23 9.70
N ARG A 423 -12.24 -6.97 10.07
CA ARG A 423 -13.48 -6.39 10.63
C ARG A 423 -13.79 -5.03 10.04
N SER A 424 -13.28 -4.76 8.84
CA SER A 424 -13.34 -3.47 8.21
C SER A 424 -13.56 -3.56 6.70
N LEU A 425 -14.05 -2.47 6.12
CA LEU A 425 -14.25 -2.30 4.68
C LEU A 425 -13.73 -0.92 4.28
N LEU A 426 -12.64 -0.88 3.51
CA LEU A 426 -12.14 0.34 2.90
C LEU A 426 -12.77 0.49 1.52
N VAL A 427 -13.38 1.64 1.25
CA VAL A 427 -14.01 1.91 -0.05
C VAL A 427 -13.41 3.17 -0.64
N GLN A 428 -12.87 3.06 -1.86
CA GLN A 428 -12.39 4.19 -2.64
C GLN A 428 -13.50 4.70 -3.56
N VAL A 429 -13.60 6.03 -3.68
CA VAL A 429 -14.50 6.68 -4.63
C VAL A 429 -13.77 7.65 -5.57
N ASP A 430 -14.39 7.91 -6.70
CA ASP A 430 -14.20 9.13 -7.46
C ASP A 430 -15.01 10.26 -6.83
N PRO A 431 -14.35 11.27 -6.21
CA PRO A 431 -15.05 12.32 -5.49
C PRO A 431 -15.91 13.22 -6.40
N LEU A 432 -15.68 13.21 -7.72
CA LEU A 432 -16.51 13.94 -8.69
C LEU A 432 -17.84 13.24 -8.98
N ALA A 433 -17.92 11.93 -8.71
CA ALA A 433 -19.11 11.11 -8.95
C ALA A 433 -19.82 10.67 -7.67
N CYS A 434 -19.11 10.55 -6.55
CA CYS A 434 -19.66 10.10 -5.28
C CYS A 434 -18.98 10.81 -4.10
N SER A 435 -19.76 11.49 -3.26
CA SER A 435 -19.23 12.10 -2.03
C SER A 435 -19.11 11.07 -0.90
N LEU A 436 -18.13 11.24 -0.01
CA LEU A 436 -17.94 10.33 1.13
C LEU A 436 -19.16 10.29 2.08
N PRO A 437 -19.85 11.40 2.40
CA PRO A 437 -21.08 11.35 3.17
C PRO A 437 -22.18 10.53 2.48
N HIS A 438 -22.37 10.71 1.17
CA HIS A 438 -23.35 9.92 0.42
C HIS A 438 -23.02 8.42 0.45
N LEU A 439 -21.74 8.06 0.29
CA LEU A 439 -21.32 6.67 0.44
C LEU A 439 -21.58 6.12 1.84
N ALA A 440 -21.37 6.92 2.89
CA ALA A 440 -21.66 6.52 4.26
C ALA A 440 -23.17 6.24 4.46
N ASP A 441 -24.05 7.05 3.89
CA ASP A 441 -25.50 6.80 3.90
C ASP A 441 -25.87 5.49 3.18
N VAL A 442 -25.25 5.23 2.03
CA VAL A 442 -25.46 3.96 1.30
C VAL A 442 -24.96 2.76 2.11
N LEU A 443 -23.82 2.89 2.79
CA LEU A 443 -23.30 1.84 3.68
C LEU A 443 -24.25 1.58 4.86
N ASP A 444 -24.88 2.61 5.45
CA ASP A 444 -25.88 2.43 6.51
C ASP A 444 -27.13 1.69 6.01
N GLU A 445 -27.63 2.09 4.84
CA GLU A 445 -28.78 1.44 4.19
C GLU A 445 -28.51 -0.05 3.98
N LEU A 446 -27.36 -0.37 3.37
CA LEU A 446 -26.97 -1.75 3.09
C LEU A 446 -26.70 -2.54 4.37
N ALA A 447 -26.08 -1.92 5.39
CA ALA A 447 -25.83 -2.54 6.69
C ALA A 447 -27.12 -3.02 7.37
N GLY A 448 -28.24 -2.32 7.17
CA GLY A 448 -29.55 -2.72 7.67
C GLY A 448 -30.16 -3.95 6.96
N GLY A 449 -29.68 -4.29 5.77
CA GLY A 449 -30.19 -5.39 4.94
C GLY A 449 -29.29 -6.62 4.83
N VAL A 450 -28.14 -6.63 5.54
CA VAL A 450 -27.21 -7.78 5.50
C VAL A 450 -27.88 -9.01 6.13
N PRO A 451 -27.90 -10.18 5.45
CA PRO A 451 -28.43 -11.42 6.01
C PRO A 451 -27.69 -11.85 7.29
N ASP A 452 -28.36 -12.56 8.21
CA ASP A 452 -27.70 -13.14 9.39
C ASP A 452 -26.56 -14.07 8.96
N PRO A 453 -25.30 -13.77 9.32
CA PRO A 453 -24.16 -14.60 8.97
C PRO A 453 -24.29 -16.06 9.41
N ALA A 454 -25.05 -16.37 10.47
CA ALA A 454 -25.24 -17.76 10.91
C ALA A 454 -26.14 -18.59 9.97
N ALA A 455 -26.96 -17.94 9.14
CA ALA A 455 -27.78 -18.60 8.13
C ALA A 455 -27.07 -18.77 6.78
N VAL A 456 -25.86 -18.23 6.63
CA VAL A 456 -25.10 -18.27 5.38
C VAL A 456 -24.08 -19.40 5.40
N THR A 457 -24.05 -20.18 4.32
CA THR A 457 -22.97 -21.10 4.01
C THR A 457 -22.33 -20.67 2.70
N LEU A 458 -21.01 -20.51 2.71
CA LEU A 458 -20.23 -20.14 1.54
C LEU A 458 -19.71 -21.40 0.83
N ASP A 459 -19.79 -21.38 -0.50
CA ASP A 459 -19.02 -22.30 -1.34
C ASP A 459 -17.58 -21.81 -1.42
N VAL A 460 -16.65 -22.64 -0.94
CA VAL A 460 -15.23 -22.30 -0.83
C VAL A 460 -14.37 -23.43 -1.39
N ARG A 461 -13.05 -23.30 -1.25
CA ARG A 461 -12.11 -24.37 -1.59
C ARG A 461 -11.29 -24.69 -0.37
N GLU A 462 -11.00 -25.97 -0.17
CA GLU A 462 -9.85 -26.34 0.65
C GLU A 462 -8.60 -26.35 -0.25
N VAL A 463 -7.51 -25.77 0.26
CA VAL A 463 -6.24 -25.63 -0.43
C VAL A 463 -5.14 -26.27 0.42
N THR A 464 -4.49 -27.30 -0.10
CA THR A 464 -3.38 -27.97 0.59
C THR A 464 -2.06 -27.37 0.14
N LEU A 465 -1.37 -26.70 1.06
CA LEU A 465 -0.08 -26.07 0.82
C LEU A 465 1.07 -26.92 1.37
N PRO A 466 2.06 -27.34 0.55
CA PRO A 466 3.28 -27.95 1.08
C PRO A 466 4.07 -26.92 1.89
N ILE A 467 4.58 -27.27 3.07
CA ILE A 467 5.38 -26.39 3.90
C ILE A 467 6.68 -27.07 4.33
N ALA A 468 7.80 -26.38 4.14
CA ALA A 468 9.04 -26.70 4.84
C ALA A 468 9.06 -25.84 6.10
N PHE A 469 8.81 -26.46 7.26
CA PHE A 469 8.98 -25.80 8.55
C PHE A 469 10.46 -25.49 8.79
N ASP A 470 10.71 -24.46 9.59
CA ASP A 470 12.06 -24.10 10.02
C ASP A 470 13.05 -23.82 8.87
N HIS A 471 12.53 -23.30 7.76
CA HIS A 471 13.27 -23.16 6.51
C HIS A 471 14.49 -22.21 6.65
N PRO A 472 15.67 -22.54 6.09
CA PRO A 472 16.90 -21.73 6.22
C PRO A 472 16.76 -20.25 5.82
N ALA A 473 16.02 -19.94 4.75
CA ALA A 473 15.75 -18.57 4.33
C ALA A 473 14.98 -17.73 5.38
N ALA A 474 14.16 -18.35 6.24
CA ALA A 474 13.49 -17.65 7.33
C ALA A 474 14.51 -17.21 8.40
N HIS A 475 15.46 -18.08 8.74
CA HIS A 475 16.60 -17.76 9.63
C HIS A 475 17.48 -16.66 9.07
N GLU A 476 17.71 -16.65 7.75
CA GLU A 476 18.43 -15.56 7.10
C GLU A 476 17.73 -14.20 7.31
N ALA A 477 16.39 -14.17 7.20
CA ALA A 477 15.62 -12.95 7.43
C ALA A 477 15.75 -12.45 8.87
N MET A 478 15.64 -13.36 9.85
CA MET A 478 15.83 -13.05 11.27
C MET A 478 17.25 -12.53 11.54
N ALA A 479 18.27 -13.17 10.96
CA ALA A 479 19.67 -12.77 11.12
C ALA A 479 19.98 -11.41 10.48
N ARG A 480 19.42 -11.13 9.28
CA ARG A 480 19.53 -9.80 8.64
C ARG A 480 18.88 -8.72 9.51
N TYR A 481 17.70 -9.00 10.06
CA TYR A 481 17.00 -8.07 10.94
C TYR A 481 17.78 -7.76 12.22
N ALA A 482 18.25 -8.79 12.92
CA ALA A 482 19.03 -8.62 14.15
C ALA A 482 20.30 -7.79 13.90
N ARG A 483 21.00 -8.01 12.76
CA ARG A 483 22.22 -7.25 12.44
C ARG A 483 21.99 -5.79 12.05
N SER A 484 20.90 -5.50 11.34
CA SER A 484 20.75 -4.21 10.64
C SER A 484 19.61 -3.32 11.16
N VAL A 485 18.73 -3.86 11.99
CA VAL A 485 17.51 -3.16 12.44
C VAL A 485 17.41 -3.14 13.96
N ARG A 486 17.32 -4.30 14.62
CA ARG A 486 17.11 -4.38 16.09
C ARG A 486 17.71 -5.67 16.67
N PRO A 487 18.97 -5.65 17.17
CA PRO A 487 19.67 -6.83 17.68
C PRO A 487 19.11 -7.35 19.02
N ASP A 488 18.52 -6.47 19.81
CA ASP A 488 17.92 -6.74 21.12
C ASP A 488 16.45 -7.14 21.01
N ALA A 489 15.97 -7.44 19.79
CA ALA A 489 14.60 -7.82 19.59
C ALA A 489 14.29 -9.17 20.29
N PRO A 490 13.24 -9.24 21.10
CA PRO A 490 12.89 -10.40 21.94
C PRO A 490 12.37 -11.63 21.18
N TRP A 491 11.98 -11.43 19.92
CA TRP A 491 11.68 -12.50 18.97
C TRP A 491 12.93 -12.98 18.20
N CYS A 492 14.08 -12.34 18.39
CA CYS A 492 15.36 -12.80 17.87
C CYS A 492 16.13 -13.57 18.96
N PRO A 493 16.96 -14.57 18.59
CA PRO A 493 17.30 -14.96 17.22
C PRO A 493 16.30 -15.93 16.55
N ASP A 494 15.35 -16.50 17.29
CA ASP A 494 14.44 -17.55 16.78
C ASP A 494 12.96 -17.18 17.02
N ASN A 495 12.25 -16.88 15.93
CA ASN A 495 10.83 -16.55 15.97
C ASN A 495 9.97 -17.72 16.45
N VAL A 496 10.31 -18.98 16.11
CA VAL A 496 9.53 -20.15 16.53
C VAL A 496 9.62 -20.30 18.04
N GLU A 497 10.81 -20.08 18.59
CA GLU A 497 11.00 -20.15 20.03
C GLU A 497 10.30 -19.02 20.79
N PHE A 498 10.22 -17.84 20.18
CA PHE A 498 9.36 -16.77 20.67
C PHE A 498 7.88 -17.16 20.67
N ILE A 499 7.37 -17.74 19.57
CA ILE A 499 5.99 -18.21 19.45
C ILE A 499 5.69 -19.25 20.54
N ARG A 500 6.59 -20.20 20.77
CA ARG A 500 6.46 -21.22 21.83
C ARG A 500 6.29 -20.56 23.20
N ARG A 501 7.21 -19.68 23.57
CA ARG A 501 7.21 -18.98 24.87
C ARG A 501 5.95 -18.16 25.10
N VAL A 502 5.55 -17.36 24.11
CA VAL A 502 4.42 -16.42 24.25
C VAL A 502 3.06 -17.13 24.25
N ASN A 503 3.00 -18.42 23.86
CA ASN A 503 1.78 -19.23 23.83
C ASN A 503 1.76 -20.38 24.87
N ALA A 504 2.67 -20.38 25.85
CA ALA A 504 2.76 -21.41 26.89
C ALA A 504 2.95 -22.85 26.36
N LEU A 505 3.62 -23.01 25.22
CA LEU A 505 3.85 -24.34 24.64
C LEU A 505 5.07 -25.02 25.27
N ALA A 506 5.01 -26.34 25.41
CA ALA A 506 6.04 -27.10 26.12
C ALA A 506 7.31 -27.17 25.26
N GLU A 507 7.16 -27.61 24.02
CA GLU A 507 8.26 -27.89 23.11
C GLU A 507 8.17 -27.03 21.85
N ARG A 508 9.33 -26.79 21.23
CA ARG A 508 9.39 -26.03 19.96
C ARG A 508 8.59 -26.72 18.84
N ALA A 509 8.53 -28.05 18.86
CA ALA A 509 7.78 -28.85 17.89
C ALA A 509 6.26 -28.60 17.97
N ASP A 510 5.73 -28.25 19.14
CA ASP A 510 4.30 -27.99 19.35
C ASP A 510 3.80 -26.84 18.45
N VAL A 511 4.66 -25.86 18.15
CA VAL A 511 4.34 -24.77 17.21
C VAL A 511 4.05 -25.33 15.82
N PHE A 512 4.88 -26.25 15.33
CA PHE A 512 4.72 -26.84 14.01
C PHE A 512 3.55 -27.81 13.96
N ASP A 513 3.31 -28.57 15.03
CA ASP A 513 2.18 -29.48 15.15
C ASP A 513 0.85 -28.71 15.08
N ILE A 514 0.72 -27.62 15.83
CA ILE A 514 -0.46 -26.74 15.77
C ILE A 514 -0.65 -26.16 14.37
N VAL A 515 0.42 -25.69 13.72
CA VAL A 515 0.33 -25.11 12.36
C VAL A 515 -0.04 -26.17 11.32
N ARG A 516 0.45 -27.40 11.46
CA ARG A 516 0.09 -28.53 10.59
C ARG A 516 -1.37 -28.93 10.76
N ASP A 517 -1.84 -29.00 12.00
CA ASP A 517 -3.16 -29.58 12.32
C ASP A 517 -4.31 -28.57 12.16
N ALA A 518 -4.00 -27.28 12.13
CA ALA A 518 -4.99 -26.24 11.86
C ALA A 518 -5.59 -26.29 10.45
N THR A 519 -6.85 -25.89 10.38
CA THR A 519 -7.49 -25.42 9.15
C THR A 519 -7.64 -23.91 9.25
N TYR A 520 -6.97 -23.18 8.34
CA TYR A 520 -6.96 -21.73 8.34
C TYR A 520 -7.99 -21.20 7.33
N LEU A 521 -8.84 -20.28 7.74
CA LEU A 521 -9.73 -19.55 6.83
C LEU A 521 -9.03 -18.28 6.36
N VAL A 522 -8.87 -18.11 5.05
CA VAL A 522 -8.41 -16.84 4.46
C VAL A 522 -9.50 -15.78 4.66
N VAL A 523 -9.22 -14.73 5.42
CA VAL A 523 -10.16 -13.65 5.70
C VAL A 523 -9.89 -12.39 4.88
N GLY A 524 -8.80 -12.35 4.12
CA GLY A 524 -8.46 -11.24 3.23
C GLY A 524 -7.22 -11.57 2.42
N LEU A 525 -6.93 -10.74 1.42
CA LEU A 525 -5.73 -10.86 0.58
C LEU A 525 -4.97 -9.52 0.59
N GLY A 526 -3.70 -9.56 0.18
CA GLY A 526 -2.83 -8.39 0.16
C GLY A 526 -2.16 -8.06 1.49
N ASP A 527 -2.06 -9.03 2.41
CA ASP A 527 -1.34 -8.92 3.70
C ASP A 527 -0.07 -9.81 3.67
N VAL A 528 1.10 -9.35 3.19
CA VAL A 528 1.27 -8.09 2.45
C VAL A 528 1.69 -8.35 1.01
N TYR A 529 1.04 -7.63 0.09
CA TYR A 529 1.20 -7.66 -1.37
C TYR A 529 0.80 -8.95 -2.09
N LEU A 530 0.45 -8.82 -3.37
CA LEU A 530 0.39 -9.89 -4.39
C LEU A 530 -0.29 -11.18 -3.92
N GLY A 531 -1.55 -11.09 -3.50
CA GLY A 531 -2.37 -12.24 -3.11
C GLY A 531 -1.93 -12.92 -1.81
N ALA A 532 -1.03 -12.32 -1.04
CA ALA A 532 -0.67 -12.80 0.29
C ALA A 532 -1.92 -12.85 1.18
N PRO A 533 -2.27 -14.00 1.76
CA PRO A 533 -3.46 -14.13 2.59
C PRO A 533 -3.22 -13.56 3.97
N VAL A 534 -4.27 -12.97 4.56
CA VAL A 534 -4.44 -12.96 6.02
C VAL A 534 -5.40 -14.09 6.35
N ALA A 535 -4.97 -15.04 7.18
CA ALA A 535 -5.74 -16.23 7.48
C ALA A 535 -5.80 -16.51 8.99
N ILE A 536 -6.89 -17.11 9.45
CA ILE A 536 -7.08 -17.43 10.88
C ILE A 536 -7.44 -18.90 11.08
N PRO A 537 -6.99 -19.55 12.15
CA PRO A 537 -7.48 -20.88 12.49
C PRO A 537 -8.99 -20.85 12.80
N ILE A 538 -9.74 -21.74 12.13
CA ILE A 538 -11.18 -21.93 12.40
C ILE A 538 -11.35 -22.43 13.85
N ASP A 539 -10.57 -23.43 14.24
CA ASP A 539 -10.54 -23.97 15.59
C ASP A 539 -9.81 -23.01 16.56
N PRO A 540 -10.49 -22.48 17.60
CA PRO A 540 -9.86 -21.58 18.56
C PRO A 540 -8.65 -22.16 19.30
N ARG A 541 -8.52 -23.49 19.43
CA ARG A 541 -7.36 -24.14 20.07
C ARG A 541 -6.07 -24.03 19.25
N HIS A 542 -6.17 -23.68 17.97
CA HIS A 542 -5.00 -23.50 17.11
C HIS A 542 -4.58 -22.03 16.94
N ARG A 543 -5.24 -21.09 17.66
CA ARG A 543 -4.99 -19.64 17.59
C ARG A 543 -3.78 -19.25 18.42
N LEU A 544 -2.60 -19.50 17.84
CA LEU A 544 -1.34 -18.95 18.33
C LEU A 544 -1.36 -17.42 18.19
N VAL A 545 -1.11 -16.72 19.29
CA VAL A 545 -1.03 -15.25 19.32
C VAL A 545 0.42 -14.83 19.45
N THR A 546 0.84 -13.88 18.63
CA THR A 546 2.20 -13.33 18.61
C THR A 546 2.13 -11.81 18.57
N THR A 547 3.28 -11.15 18.49
CA THR A 547 3.31 -9.75 18.05
C THR A 547 3.95 -9.61 16.68
N LYS A 548 3.57 -8.54 15.99
CA LYS A 548 4.29 -8.05 14.81
C LYS A 548 5.61 -7.43 15.25
N TYR A 549 6.60 -7.47 14.36
CA TYR A 549 7.92 -6.86 14.53
C TYR A 549 7.81 -5.34 14.74
N ASP A 550 8.68 -4.82 15.59
CA ASP A 550 8.80 -3.39 15.87
C ASP A 550 10.28 -2.93 15.83
N PRO A 551 10.71 -2.19 14.79
CA PRO A 551 9.98 -1.96 13.53
C PRO A 551 9.95 -3.23 12.66
N ALA A 552 9.10 -3.26 11.63
CA ALA A 552 9.02 -4.36 10.67
C ALA A 552 10.33 -4.61 9.91
N ARG A 553 10.54 -5.86 9.43
CA ARG A 553 11.68 -6.21 8.58
C ARG A 553 11.61 -5.47 7.25
N THR A 554 12.79 -5.12 6.72
CA THR A 554 12.95 -4.61 5.36
C THR A 554 13.02 -5.72 4.31
N TRP A 555 13.27 -6.97 4.73
CA TRP A 555 13.40 -8.12 3.85
C TRP A 555 12.81 -9.39 4.47
N THR A 556 12.01 -10.10 3.68
CA THR A 556 11.37 -11.39 3.96
C THR A 556 11.36 -12.19 2.67
N PRO A 557 11.78 -13.47 2.67
CA PRO A 557 11.84 -14.26 1.45
C PRO A 557 10.44 -14.57 0.92
N GLN A 558 10.31 -14.66 -0.41
CA GLN A 558 9.05 -15.01 -1.06
C GLN A 558 8.47 -16.33 -0.51
N ASN A 559 7.19 -16.28 -0.17
CA ASN A 559 6.36 -17.35 0.39
C ASN A 559 6.87 -17.90 1.72
N ALA A 560 7.59 -17.09 2.49
CA ALA A 560 7.69 -17.32 3.92
C ALA A 560 6.27 -17.39 4.52
N VAL A 561 6.10 -18.24 5.51
CA VAL A 561 4.87 -18.36 6.29
C VAL A 561 5.15 -17.75 7.66
N GLY A 562 4.29 -16.86 8.12
CA GLY A 562 4.48 -16.20 9.41
C GLY A 562 3.19 -15.97 10.17
N ILE A 563 3.31 -15.73 11.49
CA ILE A 563 2.21 -15.46 12.41
C ILE A 563 2.39 -14.09 13.05
N GLY A 564 1.37 -13.22 12.98
CA GLY A 564 1.41 -11.86 13.52
C GLY A 564 0.08 -11.52 14.20
N GLY A 565 0.09 -11.28 15.52
CA GLY A 565 -1.15 -11.37 16.28
C GLY A 565 -1.65 -12.82 16.22
N VAL A 566 -2.95 -13.01 15.99
CA VAL A 566 -3.57 -14.33 15.76
C VAL A 566 -3.57 -14.78 14.29
N TYR A 567 -3.01 -13.98 13.38
CA TYR A 567 -3.12 -14.19 11.95
C TYR A 567 -1.93 -14.93 11.37
N LEU A 568 -2.20 -15.76 10.37
CA LEU A 568 -1.21 -16.38 9.50
C LEU A 568 -1.14 -15.64 8.15
N CYS A 569 0.08 -15.45 7.65
CA CYS A 569 0.39 -14.86 6.36
C CYS A 569 1.27 -15.79 5.51
N VAL A 570 1.09 -15.75 4.18
CA VAL A 570 2.06 -16.26 3.19
C VAL A 570 2.53 -15.12 2.30
N TYR A 571 3.78 -14.69 2.43
CA TYR A 571 4.32 -13.54 1.68
C TYR A 571 4.29 -13.80 0.15
N GLY A 572 3.53 -13.02 -0.62
CA GLY A 572 3.34 -13.24 -2.06
C GLY A 572 4.59 -12.97 -2.91
N MET A 573 5.45 -12.08 -2.42
CA MET A 573 6.70 -11.65 -3.03
C MET A 573 7.80 -11.50 -1.98
N GLU A 574 9.04 -11.32 -2.43
CA GLU A 574 10.15 -10.93 -1.56
C GLU A 574 10.03 -9.43 -1.22
N GLY A 575 10.06 -9.07 0.06
CA GLY A 575 9.82 -7.68 0.46
C GLY A 575 9.75 -7.46 1.97
N PRO A 576 9.24 -6.30 2.44
CA PRO A 576 9.11 -6.01 3.86
C PRO A 576 8.07 -6.94 4.53
N GLY A 577 8.18 -7.13 5.85
CA GLY A 577 7.26 -7.99 6.59
C GLY A 577 7.36 -7.90 8.11
N GLY A 578 6.21 -7.97 8.78
CA GLY A 578 6.11 -7.83 10.24
C GLY A 578 5.86 -9.13 11.01
N TYR A 579 5.53 -10.25 10.37
CA TYR A 579 5.04 -11.44 11.08
C TYR A 579 6.19 -12.35 11.55
N GLN A 580 5.97 -13.12 12.61
CA GLN A 580 6.91 -14.12 13.14
C GLN A 580 6.98 -15.33 12.21
N LEU A 581 8.09 -15.52 11.50
CA LEU A 581 8.25 -16.58 10.51
C LEU A 581 8.34 -17.98 11.14
N VAL A 582 7.62 -18.96 10.56
CA VAL A 582 7.58 -20.37 11.00
C VAL A 582 8.05 -21.36 9.93
N GLY A 583 8.05 -20.97 8.65
CA GLY A 583 8.41 -21.85 7.55
C GLY A 583 8.34 -21.17 6.19
N ARG A 584 8.33 -21.97 5.13
CA ARG A 584 8.17 -21.50 3.74
C ARG A 584 7.31 -22.47 2.94
N THR A 585 6.51 -21.94 2.02
CA THR A 585 5.61 -22.71 1.16
C THR A 585 5.82 -22.39 -0.33
N VAL A 586 4.93 -22.86 -1.19
CA VAL A 586 4.91 -22.62 -2.64
C VAL A 586 4.41 -21.22 -2.99
N PRO A 587 4.62 -20.74 -4.23
CA PRO A 587 4.07 -19.46 -4.67
C PRO A 587 2.55 -19.40 -4.51
N VAL A 588 2.07 -18.34 -3.87
CA VAL A 588 0.64 -17.95 -3.85
C VAL A 588 0.31 -16.89 -4.90
N TRP A 589 1.35 -16.43 -5.62
CA TRP A 589 1.27 -15.50 -6.74
C TRP A 589 2.06 -16.06 -7.93
N ARG A 590 1.45 -16.02 -9.12
CA ARG A 590 2.09 -16.39 -10.39
C ARG A 590 1.57 -15.52 -11.52
N HIS A 591 2.39 -14.58 -11.99
CA HIS A 591 2.09 -13.82 -13.19
C HIS A 591 2.81 -14.43 -14.39
N VAL A 592 2.04 -14.87 -15.39
CA VAL A 592 2.55 -15.27 -16.71
C VAL A 592 2.18 -14.17 -17.71
N PRO A 593 3.14 -13.41 -18.26
CA PRO A 593 2.85 -12.35 -19.23
C PRO A 593 2.03 -12.86 -20.41
N GLY A 594 0.94 -12.15 -20.72
CA GLY A 594 0.02 -12.51 -21.81
C GLY A 594 -0.98 -13.62 -21.51
N SER A 595 -0.94 -14.22 -20.31
CA SER A 595 -1.95 -15.18 -19.85
C SER A 595 -3.21 -14.48 -19.32
N GLU A 596 -4.37 -15.09 -19.50
CA GLU A 596 -5.64 -14.67 -18.87
C GLU A 596 -5.82 -15.24 -17.46
N GLU A 597 -4.89 -16.09 -17.00
CA GLU A 597 -4.94 -16.65 -15.65
C GLU A 597 -4.83 -15.56 -14.59
N ARG A 598 -5.66 -15.68 -13.54
CA ARG A 598 -5.57 -14.81 -12.37
C ARG A 598 -4.24 -15.06 -11.65
N PRO A 599 -3.42 -14.03 -11.40
CA PRO A 599 -2.11 -14.23 -10.79
C PRO A 599 -2.15 -14.62 -9.31
N TRP A 600 -3.17 -14.20 -8.57
CA TRP A 600 -3.37 -14.62 -7.17
C TRP A 600 -4.04 -15.99 -7.13
N LEU A 601 -3.37 -16.97 -6.52
CA LEU A 601 -3.82 -18.36 -6.53
C LEU A 601 -4.79 -18.70 -5.39
N LEU A 602 -4.74 -17.91 -4.31
CA LEU A 602 -5.64 -17.98 -3.17
C LEU A 602 -6.82 -17.02 -3.33
N ARG A 603 -7.92 -17.31 -2.65
CA ARG A 603 -9.16 -16.54 -2.61
C ARG A 603 -9.57 -16.28 -1.17
N GLN A 604 -10.34 -15.21 -0.96
CA GLN A 604 -11.04 -15.02 0.30
C GLN A 604 -11.91 -16.26 0.60
N PHE A 605 -11.93 -16.67 1.86
CA PHE A 605 -12.55 -17.87 2.41
C PHE A 605 -12.00 -19.22 1.94
N ASP A 606 -10.89 -19.26 1.19
CA ASP A 606 -10.17 -20.52 1.02
C ASP A 606 -9.79 -21.09 2.41
N ARG A 607 -9.95 -22.40 2.58
CA ARG A 607 -9.56 -23.17 3.76
C ARG A 607 -8.17 -23.73 3.53
N LEU A 608 -7.14 -23.16 4.14
CA LEU A 608 -5.77 -23.62 3.99
C LEU A 608 -5.49 -24.77 4.96
N ARG A 609 -4.81 -25.80 4.45
CA ARG A 609 -4.17 -26.86 5.24
C ARG A 609 -2.71 -26.95 4.85
N PHE A 610 -1.85 -27.34 5.78
CA PHE A 610 -0.43 -27.51 5.51
C PHE A 610 -0.03 -28.99 5.47
N ARG A 611 0.77 -29.36 4.47
CA ARG A 611 1.43 -30.67 4.37
C ARG A 611 2.93 -30.50 4.57
N PRO A 612 3.53 -31.02 5.64
CA PRO A 612 4.98 -30.95 5.84
C PRO A 612 5.75 -31.62 4.69
N VAL A 613 6.80 -30.98 4.21
CA VAL A 613 7.72 -31.47 3.16
C VAL A 613 9.16 -31.11 3.49
N SER A 614 10.13 -31.79 2.85
CA SER A 614 11.54 -31.39 2.95
C SER A 614 11.81 -30.09 2.17
N VAL A 615 12.95 -29.45 2.44
CA VAL A 615 13.38 -28.25 1.70
C VAL A 615 13.59 -28.57 0.21
N GLU A 616 14.10 -29.77 -0.10
CA GLU A 616 14.35 -30.24 -1.46
C GLU A 616 13.05 -30.52 -2.22
N GLU A 617 12.08 -31.20 -1.57
CA GLU A 617 10.75 -31.40 -2.17
C GLU A 617 10.06 -30.06 -2.41
N LEU A 618 10.12 -29.14 -1.44
CA LEU A 618 9.55 -27.80 -1.61
C LEU A 618 10.18 -27.06 -2.80
N ALA A 619 11.49 -27.13 -2.97
CA ALA A 619 12.18 -26.49 -4.09
C ALA A 619 11.69 -27.00 -5.45
N ALA A 620 11.46 -28.31 -5.59
CA ALA A 620 10.91 -28.90 -6.81
C ALA A 620 9.47 -28.42 -7.07
N LEU A 621 8.60 -28.47 -6.06
CA LEU A 621 7.20 -28.02 -6.17
C LEU A 621 7.10 -26.53 -6.52
N ARG A 622 7.96 -25.69 -5.92
CA ARG A 622 8.06 -24.26 -6.25
C ARG A 622 8.42 -24.05 -7.72
N ALA A 623 9.40 -24.80 -8.23
CA ALA A 623 9.83 -24.68 -9.63
C ALA A 623 8.72 -25.09 -10.62
N ASP A 624 7.93 -26.12 -10.30
CA ASP A 624 6.81 -26.55 -11.13
C ASP A 624 5.69 -25.52 -11.20
N ILE A 625 5.31 -24.93 -10.06
CA ILE A 625 4.26 -23.90 -10.02
C ILE A 625 4.69 -22.65 -10.79
N LEU A 626 5.91 -22.16 -10.57
CA LEU A 626 6.44 -20.99 -11.28
C LEU A 626 6.50 -21.21 -12.80
N ALA A 627 6.86 -22.42 -13.23
CA ALA A 627 6.94 -22.78 -14.63
C ALA A 627 5.59 -23.10 -15.30
N GLY A 628 4.47 -23.02 -14.55
CA GLY A 628 3.15 -23.35 -15.11
C GLY A 628 2.85 -24.85 -15.21
N ARG A 629 3.72 -25.74 -14.72
CA ARG A 629 3.54 -27.21 -14.82
C ARG A 629 2.54 -27.75 -13.82
N SER A 630 2.30 -27.05 -12.72
CA SER A 630 1.29 -27.38 -11.71
C SER A 630 0.65 -26.12 -11.14
N THR A 631 -0.37 -26.30 -10.30
CA THR A 631 -1.05 -25.25 -9.54
C THR A 631 -1.26 -25.72 -8.10
N LEU A 632 -1.89 -24.91 -7.26
CA LEU A 632 -2.24 -25.30 -5.90
C LEU A 632 -3.19 -26.51 -5.91
N ASP A 633 -2.97 -27.45 -4.99
CA ASP A 633 -3.89 -28.57 -4.76
C ASP A 633 -5.16 -28.03 -4.11
N THR A 634 -6.30 -28.14 -4.83
CA THR A 634 -7.58 -27.59 -4.38
C THR A 634 -8.70 -28.60 -4.54
N ARG A 635 -9.62 -28.62 -3.55
CA ARG A 635 -10.87 -29.37 -3.61
C ARG A 635 -12.06 -28.51 -3.18
N PRO A 636 -13.27 -28.73 -3.73
CA PRO A 636 -14.47 -28.06 -3.25
C PRO A 636 -14.71 -28.29 -1.75
N ALA A 637 -15.16 -27.25 -1.07
CA ALA A 637 -15.52 -27.28 0.34
C ALA A 637 -16.61 -26.24 0.63
N THR A 638 -17.12 -26.22 1.87
CA THR A 638 -18.01 -25.17 2.35
C THR A 638 -17.46 -24.56 3.63
N PHE A 639 -17.91 -23.35 3.96
CA PHE A 639 -17.66 -22.69 5.24
C PHE A 639 -18.95 -22.09 5.77
N GLY A 640 -19.22 -22.27 7.06
CA GLY A 640 -20.37 -21.68 7.73
C GLY A 640 -20.18 -21.64 9.24
N LEU A 641 -20.75 -20.63 9.91
CA LEU A 641 -20.51 -20.42 11.34
C LEU A 641 -20.98 -21.57 12.24
N ALA A 642 -21.88 -22.42 11.75
CA ALA A 642 -22.34 -23.61 12.45
C ALA A 642 -21.18 -24.55 12.86
N GLU A 643 -20.12 -24.65 12.05
CA GLU A 643 -18.96 -25.51 12.40
C GLU A 643 -18.19 -24.98 13.61
N ILE A 644 -18.14 -23.66 13.77
CA ILE A 644 -17.51 -23.01 14.93
C ILE A 644 -18.36 -23.24 16.17
N SER A 645 -19.68 -23.08 16.07
CA SER A 645 -20.60 -23.34 17.19
C SER A 645 -20.62 -24.81 17.63
N VAL A 646 -20.28 -25.74 16.74
CA VAL A 646 -20.04 -27.15 17.10
C VAL A 646 -18.75 -27.28 17.90
N LEU A 647 -17.63 -26.72 17.41
CA LEU A 647 -16.34 -26.75 18.11
C LEU A 647 -16.40 -26.13 19.51
N GLU A 648 -17.05 -24.98 19.64
CA GLU A 648 -17.19 -24.29 20.94
C GLU A 648 -18.03 -25.09 21.95
N ARG A 649 -19.01 -25.85 21.46
CA ARG A 649 -19.87 -26.69 22.31
C ARG A 649 -19.20 -28.01 22.68
N GLU A 650 -18.47 -28.63 21.75
CA GLU A 650 -17.82 -29.94 21.96
C GLU A 650 -16.50 -29.81 22.72
N HIS A 651 -15.75 -28.73 22.51
CA HIS A 651 -14.41 -28.52 23.06
C HIS A 651 -14.29 -27.24 23.92
N GLY A 652 -15.41 -26.73 24.44
CA GLY A 652 -15.43 -25.46 25.17
C GLY A 652 -14.44 -25.39 26.35
N GLU A 653 -14.30 -26.49 27.11
CA GLU A 653 -13.33 -26.55 28.22
C GLU A 653 -11.87 -26.50 27.73
N GLU A 654 -11.54 -27.26 26.68
CA GLU A 654 -10.18 -27.26 26.09
C GLU A 654 -9.85 -25.89 25.48
N ILE A 655 -10.81 -25.26 24.80
CA ILE A 655 -10.67 -23.90 24.25
C ILE A 655 -10.40 -22.90 25.38
N ALA A 656 -11.16 -22.98 26.48
CA ALA A 656 -10.97 -22.09 27.61
C ALA A 656 -9.59 -22.29 28.27
N GLN A 657 -9.18 -23.54 28.51
CA GLN A 657 -7.87 -23.86 29.08
C GLN A 657 -6.73 -23.35 28.19
N PHE A 658 -6.80 -23.59 26.88
CA PHE A 658 -5.82 -23.10 25.92
C PHE A 658 -5.72 -21.57 25.93
N ARG A 659 -6.85 -20.86 25.89
CA ARG A 659 -6.89 -19.40 25.94
C ARG A 659 -6.30 -18.85 27.23
N THR A 660 -6.68 -19.39 28.39
CA THR A 660 -6.16 -18.95 29.69
C THR A 660 -4.64 -19.15 29.81
N ALA A 661 -4.12 -20.32 29.41
CA ALA A 661 -2.68 -20.58 29.46
C ALA A 661 -1.90 -19.62 28.53
N ARG A 662 -2.40 -19.43 27.31
CA ARG A 662 -1.85 -18.50 26.33
C ARG A 662 -1.85 -17.06 26.83
N GLU A 663 -2.97 -16.56 27.36
CA GLU A 663 -3.11 -15.18 27.85
C GLU A 663 -2.17 -14.88 29.02
N ALA A 664 -2.00 -15.86 29.93
CA ALA A 664 -1.03 -15.75 31.01
C ALA A 664 0.41 -15.65 30.48
N ALA A 665 0.79 -16.48 29.50
CA ALA A 665 2.11 -16.42 28.89
C ALA A 665 2.34 -15.13 28.07
N PHE A 666 1.33 -14.67 27.34
CA PHE A 666 1.36 -13.42 26.60
C PHE A 666 1.56 -12.22 27.53
N THR A 667 0.83 -12.18 28.65
CA THR A 667 0.97 -11.15 29.70
C THR A 667 2.37 -11.18 30.31
N ALA A 668 2.86 -12.37 30.69
CA ALA A 668 4.20 -12.52 31.24
C ALA A 668 5.31 -12.10 30.26
N GLU A 669 5.14 -12.39 28.97
CA GLU A 669 6.07 -11.96 27.92
C GLU A 669 6.06 -10.44 27.74
N ARG A 670 4.86 -9.82 27.71
CA ARG A 670 4.70 -8.36 27.66
C ARG A 670 5.39 -7.67 28.82
N ASP A 671 5.16 -8.16 30.03
CA ASP A 671 5.69 -7.56 31.25
C ASP A 671 7.23 -7.68 31.30
N ARG A 672 7.79 -8.79 30.79
CA ARG A 672 9.25 -8.96 30.61
C ARG A 672 9.88 -7.95 29.66
N TRP A 673 9.15 -7.42 28.69
CA TRP A 673 9.69 -6.37 27.79
C TRP A 673 9.56 -4.97 28.37
N ARG A 674 8.57 -4.76 29.24
CA ARG A 674 8.38 -3.47 29.91
C ARG A 674 9.44 -3.24 30.99
N ALA A 675 9.89 -4.32 31.65
CA ALA A 675 10.96 -4.31 32.65
C ALA A 675 12.34 -4.17 32.00
#